data_AF-A0A165Z499-F1
#
_entry.id   AF-A0A165Z499-F1
#
_cell.length_a   1.000
_cell.length_b   1.000
_cell.length_c   1.000
_cell.angle_alpha   90.00
_cell.angle_beta   90.00
_cell.angle_gamma   90.00
#
_symmetry.space_group_name_H-M   'P 1'
#
loop_
_entity.id
_entity.type
_entity.pdbx_description
1 polymer ?
#
loop_
_entity_poly.entity_id
_entity_poly.type
_entity_poly.pdbx_seq_one_letter_code
_entity_poly.pdbx_strand_id
1 'polypeptide(L)'
;MNEIEKYIDNQFFIIDSNNLNSVESKLFGFAIYNENIIFANDMNENIKLNGDGVYVRILKNENEIYISQDFNGSYGIYLYDDGSQFVISNSFIKLVDYLKDKYHISINNDVALSFIPSDLCSIVYTQTMINEIEFIPRNHVIKININNRTLKHKKINYNENTIPIDSKEGIEILDNWFYKWISIFRKLKMKTNDLKIDLTGGFDSRIVFALLLNSNIDLNKINIYSVNDEMHREDYEIASIIAKKYNFKLNMPFIKKDIKINDIQNSINIIYNVKLGFHKYFDFPKTINKNPVYYFGGFGGESLREYWKVRPKDYIKTCKDRAAKYSEEFVAPTINVLINSFKQLQKDFSIEDEQSKKLTELLYKEVRNRNHFGKIAVTYYLTNQIKLSPLLDYNLHKIKKSDFDENLLFALIFTRYCPELLDIKFDNEKSLNKDTIKYANEINKKYPFNIKDLTYISDPIEMINKNNIVFSEEDYYNQINPDEFIENVFLSNAFKQTFEMHFSSNLYSKIINEVQNKKFQPLSLVHASIAVLKIINAVNYNNEKFSKNQFDWLNGFLKIKKFEDNQLNSNILDKIIKYDIARLDIKNKGNRINNINIISISDKFSKIMTPDWFSDDEGKGYVIESHANKINIKFKCLNDGELNISLKSKDIRDKNRKHFPIFIDFTKFIINEEEILKTNELVHCNKPYIYKKIVKNNEIINLELEWLPFNSNSLYEIK
;
A
#
# COMPACT_ATOMS: atom_id res chain seq x y z
N MET A 1 -18.94 8.76 -14.35
CA MET A 1 -18.43 7.40 -14.15
C MET A 1 -18.49 6.63 -15.45
N ASN A 2 -17.33 6.37 -16.07
CA ASN A 2 -17.27 5.57 -17.30
C ASN A 2 -17.60 4.09 -17.00
N GLU A 3 -17.90 3.28 -18.03
CA GLU A 3 -18.33 1.88 -17.82
C GLU A 3 -17.25 1.02 -17.13
N ILE A 4 -15.97 1.28 -17.43
CA ILE A 4 -14.83 0.60 -16.81
C ILE A 4 -14.75 0.90 -15.31
N GLU A 5 -14.91 2.15 -14.91
CA GLU A 5 -14.91 2.59 -13.52
C GLU A 5 -16.06 1.94 -12.75
N LYS A 6 -17.27 1.89 -13.34
CA LYS A 6 -18.43 1.17 -12.76
C LYS A 6 -18.15 -0.32 -12.61
N TYR A 7 -17.54 -0.94 -13.61
CA TYR A 7 -17.17 -2.33 -13.54
C TYR A 7 -16.17 -2.59 -12.39
N ILE A 8 -15.11 -1.79 -12.29
CA ILE A 8 -14.08 -1.92 -11.24
C ILE A 8 -14.70 -1.74 -9.86
N ASP A 9 -15.45 -0.66 -9.64
CA ASP A 9 -16.05 -0.35 -8.34
C ASP A 9 -17.05 -1.41 -7.90
N ASN A 10 -17.80 -2.01 -8.84
CA ASN A 10 -18.70 -3.11 -8.56
C ASN A 10 -18.01 -4.40 -8.10
N GLN A 11 -16.68 -4.50 -8.20
CA GLN A 11 -15.90 -5.63 -7.68
C GLN A 11 -15.44 -5.46 -6.23
N PHE A 12 -15.82 -4.35 -5.59
CA PHE A 12 -15.50 -4.08 -4.18
C PHE A 12 -16.76 -3.75 -3.38
N PHE A 13 -16.70 -3.93 -2.06
CA PHE A 13 -17.81 -3.60 -1.17
C PHE A 13 -17.35 -2.92 0.12
N ILE A 14 -18.29 -2.21 0.73
CA ILE A 14 -18.22 -1.76 2.12
C ILE A 14 -19.51 -2.20 2.79
N ILE A 15 -19.41 -2.98 3.86
CA ILE A 15 -20.53 -3.32 4.74
C ILE A 15 -20.30 -2.62 6.06
N ASP A 16 -21.15 -1.65 6.38
CA ASP A 16 -21.17 -0.95 7.65
C ASP A 16 -22.27 -1.54 8.54
N SER A 17 -21.97 -1.81 9.80
CA SER A 17 -22.94 -2.32 10.79
C SER A 17 -24.20 -1.45 10.96
N ASN A 18 -24.18 -0.18 10.52
CA ASN A 18 -25.36 0.69 10.47
C ASN A 18 -26.27 0.47 9.26
N ASN A 19 -25.79 -0.18 8.20
CA ASN A 19 -26.47 -0.30 6.91
C ASN A 19 -26.68 -1.77 6.48
N LEU A 20 -26.81 -2.70 7.43
CA LEU A 20 -26.93 -4.14 7.14
C LEU A 20 -28.15 -4.50 6.28
N ASN A 21 -29.23 -3.73 6.37
CA ASN A 21 -30.46 -3.97 5.61
C ASN A 21 -30.29 -3.74 4.10
N SER A 22 -29.36 -2.89 3.67
CA SER A 22 -29.11 -2.60 2.26
C SER A 22 -28.06 -3.54 1.63
N VAL A 23 -27.49 -4.47 2.41
CA VAL A 23 -26.56 -5.46 1.86
C VAL A 23 -27.32 -6.41 0.93
N GLU A 24 -26.68 -6.81 -0.16
CA GLU A 24 -27.21 -7.76 -1.14
C GLU A 24 -26.29 -8.98 -1.26
N SER A 25 -26.89 -10.14 -1.59
CA SER A 25 -26.14 -11.34 -1.93
C SER A 25 -25.37 -11.12 -3.24
N LYS A 26 -24.06 -11.35 -3.23
CA LYS A 26 -23.20 -11.12 -4.40
C LYS A 26 -21.95 -11.99 -4.37
N LEU A 27 -21.51 -12.45 -5.53
CA LEU A 27 -20.19 -13.03 -5.75
C LEU A 27 -19.30 -11.99 -6.41
N PHE A 28 -18.15 -11.73 -5.78
CA PHE A 28 -17.07 -10.92 -6.33
C PHE A 28 -16.00 -11.89 -6.82
N GLY A 29 -15.55 -11.78 -8.07
CA GLY A 29 -14.66 -12.76 -8.67
C GLY A 29 -15.39 -13.94 -9.34
N PHE A 30 -14.75 -15.10 -9.36
CA PHE A 30 -15.29 -16.34 -9.92
C PHE A 30 -15.02 -17.54 -9.00
N ALA A 31 -15.89 -18.54 -9.06
CA ALA A 31 -15.70 -19.80 -8.33
C ALA A 31 -15.69 -21.00 -9.28
N ILE A 32 -15.12 -22.12 -8.82
CA ILE A 32 -15.20 -23.40 -9.52
C ILE A 32 -16.19 -24.28 -8.75
N TYR A 33 -17.29 -24.64 -9.40
CA TYR A 33 -18.34 -25.46 -8.81
C TYR A 33 -18.79 -26.54 -9.79
N ASN A 34 -18.79 -27.81 -9.34
CA ASN A 34 -19.10 -28.96 -10.19
C ASN A 34 -18.34 -28.94 -11.53
N GLU A 35 -17.03 -28.65 -11.46
CA GLU A 35 -16.10 -28.56 -12.61
C GLU A 35 -16.49 -27.48 -13.64
N ASN A 36 -17.35 -26.53 -13.27
CA ASN A 36 -17.68 -25.36 -14.07
C ASN A 36 -17.13 -24.10 -13.41
N ILE A 37 -16.78 -23.11 -14.24
CA ILE A 37 -16.45 -21.77 -13.76
C ILE A 37 -17.75 -20.99 -13.72
N ILE A 38 -18.07 -20.45 -12.55
CA ILE A 38 -19.29 -19.69 -12.29
C ILE A 38 -18.94 -18.25 -11.88
N PHE A 39 -19.75 -17.30 -12.36
CA PHE A 39 -19.65 -15.88 -12.10
C PHE A 39 -20.86 -15.39 -11.30
N ALA A 40 -20.91 -14.08 -11.02
CA ALA A 40 -21.99 -13.47 -10.25
C ALA A 40 -23.39 -13.79 -10.80
N ASN A 41 -23.57 -13.79 -12.13
CA ASN A 41 -24.87 -14.04 -12.77
C ASN A 41 -25.31 -15.51 -12.70
N ASP A 42 -24.39 -16.43 -12.41
CA ASP A 42 -24.68 -17.87 -12.31
C ASP A 42 -25.06 -18.28 -10.87
N MET A 43 -24.93 -17.37 -9.90
CA MET A 43 -25.13 -17.67 -8.49
C MET A 43 -26.60 -17.80 -8.10
N ASN A 44 -26.89 -18.79 -7.25
CA ASN A 44 -28.15 -18.93 -6.55
C ASN A 44 -27.93 -19.47 -5.12
N GLU A 45 -28.98 -19.50 -4.31
CA GLU A 45 -28.93 -19.88 -2.90
C GLU A 45 -28.47 -21.32 -2.66
N ASN A 46 -28.69 -22.23 -3.61
CA ASN A 46 -28.37 -23.65 -3.48
C ASN A 46 -26.89 -23.96 -3.72
N ILE A 47 -26.14 -23.04 -4.32
CA ILE A 47 -24.72 -23.24 -4.62
C ILE A 47 -23.90 -23.13 -3.33
N LYS A 48 -23.24 -24.22 -2.97
CA LYS A 48 -22.30 -24.32 -1.85
C LYS A 48 -20.88 -24.34 -2.37
N LEU A 49 -20.18 -23.22 -2.22
CA LEU A 49 -18.78 -23.09 -2.63
C LEU A 49 -17.88 -23.78 -1.60
N ASN A 50 -16.87 -24.49 -2.11
CA ASN A 50 -15.95 -25.32 -1.35
C ASN A 50 -14.57 -24.64 -1.12
N GLY A 51 -14.30 -23.52 -1.78
CA GLY A 51 -13.04 -22.78 -1.72
C GLY A 51 -12.31 -22.65 -3.06
N ASP A 52 -12.69 -23.40 -4.10
CA ASP A 52 -12.00 -23.32 -5.39
C ASP A 52 -12.38 -22.07 -6.21
N GLY A 53 -11.39 -21.34 -6.71
CA GLY A 53 -11.57 -20.14 -7.51
C GLY A 53 -10.84 -18.93 -6.92
N VAL A 54 -11.35 -17.74 -7.24
CA VAL A 54 -10.82 -16.44 -6.79
C VAL A 54 -12.03 -15.59 -6.45
N TYR A 55 -12.44 -15.56 -5.19
CA TYR A 55 -13.70 -14.90 -4.85
C TYR A 55 -13.83 -14.43 -3.40
N VAL A 56 -14.73 -13.47 -3.23
CA VAL A 56 -15.47 -13.25 -1.97
C VAL A 56 -16.95 -13.37 -2.28
N ARG A 57 -17.67 -14.08 -1.42
CA ARG A 57 -19.13 -14.26 -1.53
C ARG A 57 -19.80 -13.65 -0.31
N ILE A 58 -20.76 -12.78 -0.57
CA ILE A 58 -21.76 -12.32 0.39
C ILE A 58 -23.04 -13.10 0.12
N LEU A 59 -23.57 -13.75 1.15
CA LEU A 59 -24.89 -14.38 1.14
C LEU A 59 -25.72 -13.76 2.26
N LYS A 60 -26.82 -13.10 1.90
CA LYS A 60 -27.77 -12.54 2.84
C LYS A 60 -29.04 -13.37 2.84
N ASN A 61 -29.46 -13.76 4.04
CA ASN A 61 -30.76 -14.33 4.34
C ASN A 61 -31.57 -13.27 5.13
N GLU A 62 -32.80 -13.59 5.55
CA GLU A 62 -33.69 -12.64 6.25
C GLU A 62 -33.04 -11.96 7.47
N ASN A 63 -32.31 -12.72 8.29
CA ASN A 63 -31.76 -12.23 9.56
C ASN A 63 -30.23 -12.24 9.63
N GLU A 64 -29.55 -12.78 8.62
CA GLU A 64 -28.12 -13.08 8.70
C GLU A 64 -27.38 -12.80 7.39
N ILE A 65 -26.15 -12.31 7.50
CA ILE A 65 -25.21 -12.15 6.38
C ILE A 65 -24.00 -13.05 6.61
N TYR A 66 -23.64 -13.82 5.59
CA TYR A 66 -22.45 -14.67 5.56
C TYR A 66 -21.46 -14.11 4.54
N ILE A 67 -20.22 -13.88 4.97
CA ILE A 67 -19.12 -13.47 4.09
C ILE A 67 -18.07 -14.57 4.11
N SER A 68 -17.81 -15.14 2.94
CA SER A 68 -16.84 -16.23 2.73
C SER A 68 -15.89 -15.87 1.59
N GLN A 69 -14.71 -16.50 1.55
CA GLN A 69 -13.68 -16.26 0.54
C GLN A 69 -13.18 -17.59 -0.04
N ASP A 70 -12.44 -17.53 -1.15
CA ASP A 70 -11.74 -18.67 -1.72
C ASP A 70 -10.67 -19.25 -0.76
N PHE A 71 -10.24 -20.48 -1.03
CA PHE A 71 -9.29 -21.24 -0.21
C PHE A 71 -7.97 -20.50 0.00
N ASN A 72 -7.53 -19.71 -0.98
CA ASN A 72 -6.29 -18.93 -0.90
C ASN A 72 -6.52 -17.54 -0.26
N GLY A 73 -7.77 -17.10 -0.10
CA GLY A 73 -8.14 -15.78 0.41
C GLY A 73 -7.73 -14.65 -0.53
N SER A 74 -7.91 -14.84 -1.84
CA SER A 74 -7.23 -14.09 -2.90
C SER A 74 -7.51 -12.59 -2.91
N TYR A 75 -8.76 -12.18 -2.73
CA TYR A 75 -9.11 -10.75 -2.51
C TYR A 75 -8.59 -10.28 -1.16
N GLY A 76 -8.94 -11.04 -0.13
CA GLY A 76 -8.86 -10.60 1.24
C GLY A 76 -10.20 -10.15 1.82
N ILE A 77 -10.33 -10.24 3.14
CA ILE A 77 -11.41 -9.60 3.90
C ILE A 77 -10.76 -8.79 5.01
N TYR A 78 -11.09 -7.50 5.07
CA TYR A 78 -10.57 -6.55 6.03
C TYR A 78 -11.72 -6.12 6.94
N LEU A 79 -11.51 -6.20 8.25
CA LEU A 79 -12.50 -5.91 9.28
C LEU A 79 -11.99 -4.77 10.15
N TYR A 80 -12.74 -3.68 10.19
CA TYR A 80 -12.67 -2.69 11.25
C TYR A 80 -13.64 -3.06 12.36
N ASP A 81 -13.20 -3.00 13.62
CA ASP A 81 -14.04 -3.21 14.80
C ASP A 81 -13.55 -2.33 15.95
N ASP A 82 -14.41 -1.45 16.47
CA ASP A 82 -14.14 -0.59 17.63
C ASP A 82 -14.82 -1.07 18.93
N GLY A 83 -15.40 -2.28 18.89
CA GLY A 83 -16.20 -2.88 19.96
C GLY A 83 -17.66 -2.42 19.99
N SER A 84 -18.01 -1.36 19.27
CA SER A 84 -19.37 -0.83 19.17
C SER A 84 -19.97 -0.95 17.76
N GLN A 85 -19.13 -0.78 16.73
CA GLN A 85 -19.47 -0.84 15.33
C GLN A 85 -18.39 -1.64 14.60
N PHE A 86 -18.78 -2.26 13.49
CA PHE A 86 -17.84 -2.87 12.56
C PHE A 86 -18.07 -2.41 11.12
N VAL A 87 -16.99 -2.43 10.33
CA VAL A 87 -17.02 -2.17 8.90
C VAL A 87 -16.16 -3.19 8.17
N ILE A 88 -16.68 -3.78 7.09
CA ILE A 88 -16.02 -4.87 6.36
C ILE A 88 -15.85 -4.50 4.90
N SER A 89 -14.69 -4.85 4.33
CA SER A 89 -14.37 -4.64 2.92
C SER A 89 -13.53 -5.78 2.36
N ASN A 90 -13.59 -6.02 1.05
CA ASN A 90 -12.59 -6.81 0.34
C ASN A 90 -11.42 -5.97 -0.22
N SER A 91 -11.35 -4.69 0.12
CA SER A 91 -10.25 -3.77 -0.21
C SER A 91 -9.84 -2.94 1.01
N PHE A 92 -8.58 -3.09 1.42
CA PHE A 92 -8.01 -2.35 2.53
C PHE A 92 -8.05 -0.84 2.28
N ILE A 93 -7.67 -0.41 1.07
CA ILE A 93 -7.66 1.01 0.72
C ILE A 93 -9.05 1.62 0.71
N LYS A 94 -10.04 0.94 0.12
CA LYS A 94 -11.42 1.44 0.16
C LYS A 94 -11.98 1.46 1.59
N LEU A 95 -11.59 0.51 2.44
CA LEU A 95 -11.96 0.52 3.84
C LEU A 95 -11.37 1.74 4.56
N VAL A 96 -10.08 2.00 4.40
CA VAL A 96 -9.42 3.18 4.99
C VAL A 96 -10.07 4.47 4.51
N ASP A 97 -10.30 4.61 3.20
CA ASP A 97 -10.94 5.80 2.62
C ASP A 97 -12.38 6.01 3.10
N TYR A 98 -13.10 4.93 3.44
CA TYR A 98 -14.43 5.00 4.05
C TYR A 98 -14.38 5.40 5.54
N LEU A 99 -13.41 4.87 6.28
CA LEU A 99 -13.31 5.04 7.74
C LEU A 99 -12.76 6.41 8.14
N LYS A 100 -11.78 6.96 7.42
CA LYS A 100 -11.05 8.19 7.80
C LYS A 100 -11.97 9.39 8.11
N ASP A 101 -13.18 9.40 7.59
CA ASP A 101 -14.15 10.47 7.76
C ASP A 101 -15.24 10.15 8.79
N LYS A 102 -15.33 8.91 9.28
CA LYS A 102 -16.51 8.37 9.99
C LYS A 102 -16.20 7.74 11.33
N TYR A 103 -15.05 7.09 11.45
CA TYR A 103 -14.67 6.32 12.62
C TYR A 103 -13.24 6.61 12.99
N HIS A 104 -12.89 6.48 14.28
CA HIS A 104 -11.51 6.68 14.70
C HIS A 104 -10.61 5.58 14.14
N ILE A 105 -9.47 5.97 13.57
CA ILE A 105 -8.42 5.06 13.10
C ILE A 105 -7.05 5.57 13.56
N SER A 106 -6.16 4.64 13.91
CA SER A 106 -4.80 4.95 14.36
C SER A 106 -3.76 4.11 13.61
N ILE A 107 -2.56 4.67 13.44
CA ILE A 107 -1.49 4.02 12.70
C ILE A 107 -0.84 2.89 13.51
N ASN A 108 -0.68 1.74 12.87
CA ASN A 108 0.20 0.67 13.34
C ASN A 108 1.61 0.89 12.75
N ASN A 109 2.46 1.58 13.50
CA ASN A 109 3.82 1.91 13.05
C ASN A 109 4.66 0.66 12.78
N ASP A 110 4.50 -0.41 13.55
CA ASP A 110 5.30 -1.62 13.36
C ASP A 110 5.00 -2.26 11.99
N VAL A 111 3.73 -2.33 11.60
CA VAL A 111 3.32 -2.85 10.28
C VAL A 111 3.70 -1.89 9.16
N ALA A 112 3.48 -0.58 9.33
CA ALA A 112 3.82 0.41 8.31
C ALA A 112 5.34 0.43 8.02
N LEU A 113 6.17 0.47 9.06
CA LEU A 113 7.63 0.55 8.93
C LEU A 113 8.26 -0.77 8.46
N SER A 114 7.71 -1.93 8.85
CA SER A 114 8.19 -3.24 8.38
C SER A 114 7.84 -3.54 6.92
N PHE A 115 6.86 -2.82 6.33
CA PHE A 115 6.50 -3.00 4.92
C PHE A 115 7.58 -2.45 3.97
N ILE A 116 8.22 -1.33 4.28
CA ILE A 116 9.25 -0.73 3.40
C ILE A 116 10.45 -1.66 3.15
N PRO A 117 11.04 -2.36 4.13
CA PRO A 117 12.14 -3.29 3.88
C PRO A 117 11.70 -4.70 3.44
N SER A 118 10.40 -5.01 3.39
CA SER A 118 9.94 -6.33 2.95
C SER A 118 10.34 -6.60 1.49
N ASP A 119 10.48 -7.85 1.07
CA ASP A 119 10.93 -8.15 -0.29
C ASP A 119 9.86 -7.85 -1.35
N LEU A 120 8.72 -8.54 -1.24
CA LEU A 120 7.70 -8.63 -2.28
C LEU A 120 6.31 -8.32 -1.73
N CYS A 121 5.98 -8.88 -0.58
CA CYS A 121 4.69 -8.73 0.10
C CYS A 121 4.88 -8.19 1.51
N SER A 122 3.77 -7.83 2.17
CA SER A 122 3.74 -7.76 3.64
C SER A 122 4.22 -9.09 4.23
N ILE A 123 4.85 -9.04 5.40
CA ILE A 123 5.32 -10.22 6.16
C ILE A 123 4.44 -10.49 7.39
N VAL A 124 3.27 -9.84 7.44
CA VAL A 124 2.40 -9.78 8.60
C VAL A 124 1.15 -10.64 8.37
N TYR A 125 0.77 -11.43 9.38
CA TYR A 125 -0.35 -12.37 9.28
C TYR A 125 -1.73 -11.70 9.30
N THR A 126 -2.17 -11.16 10.45
CA THR A 126 -3.51 -10.57 10.60
C THR A 126 -3.50 -9.05 10.81
N GLN A 127 -2.41 -8.46 11.29
CA GLN A 127 -2.37 -7.01 11.52
C GLN A 127 -2.25 -6.23 10.20
N THR A 128 -2.77 -5.00 10.18
CA THR A 128 -2.61 -4.06 9.06
C THR A 128 -1.91 -2.77 9.51
N MET A 129 -1.71 -1.82 8.60
CA MET A 129 -1.13 -0.51 8.93
C MET A 129 -2.06 0.38 9.77
N ILE A 130 -3.32 -0.03 9.99
CA ILE A 130 -4.27 0.61 10.90
C ILE A 130 -4.53 -0.36 12.06
N ASN A 131 -4.41 0.10 13.31
CA ASN A 131 -4.52 -0.77 14.49
C ASN A 131 -5.90 -1.42 14.61
N GLU A 132 -6.94 -0.70 14.21
CA GLU A 132 -8.34 -1.11 14.32
C GLU A 132 -8.79 -2.00 13.14
N ILE A 133 -7.94 -2.20 12.12
CA ILE A 133 -8.26 -3.03 10.96
C ILE A 133 -7.48 -4.34 11.02
N GLU A 134 -8.20 -5.45 11.08
CA GLU A 134 -7.66 -6.81 10.97
C GLU A 134 -7.82 -7.36 9.55
N PHE A 135 -6.81 -8.09 9.09
CA PHE A 135 -6.85 -8.91 7.89
C PHE A 135 -7.29 -10.33 8.22
N ILE A 136 -8.54 -10.66 7.87
CA ILE A 136 -9.18 -11.90 8.29
C ILE A 136 -8.50 -13.12 7.64
N PRO A 137 -8.13 -14.17 8.41
CA PRO A 137 -7.52 -15.38 7.88
C PRO A 137 -8.38 -16.08 6.83
N ARG A 138 -7.75 -16.76 5.85
CA ARG A 138 -8.45 -17.36 4.69
C ARG A 138 -9.42 -18.49 5.06
N ASN A 139 -9.23 -19.08 6.24
CA ASN A 139 -10.07 -20.16 6.77
C ASN A 139 -11.20 -19.66 7.66
N HIS A 140 -11.62 -18.39 7.55
CA HIS A 140 -12.73 -17.84 8.33
C HIS A 140 -13.90 -17.43 7.44
N VAL A 141 -15.11 -17.71 7.94
CA VAL A 141 -16.39 -17.16 7.45
C VAL A 141 -16.89 -16.17 8.49
N ILE A 142 -17.24 -14.97 8.04
CA ILE A 142 -17.88 -13.97 8.89
C ILE A 142 -19.38 -14.22 8.86
N LYS A 143 -19.99 -14.26 10.05
CA LYS A 143 -21.43 -14.36 10.24
C LYS A 143 -21.92 -13.13 10.98
N ILE A 144 -22.83 -12.38 10.37
CA ILE A 144 -23.41 -11.16 10.94
C ILE A 144 -24.89 -11.40 11.20
N ASN A 145 -25.37 -11.07 12.39
CA ASN A 145 -26.80 -10.99 12.67
C ASN A 145 -27.29 -9.57 12.43
N ILE A 146 -28.28 -9.42 11.54
CA ILE A 146 -28.77 -8.12 11.08
C ILE A 146 -29.48 -7.36 12.21
N ASN A 147 -30.28 -8.07 13.01
CA ASN A 147 -31.18 -7.48 13.99
C ASN A 147 -30.42 -6.89 15.19
N ASN A 148 -29.42 -7.61 15.71
CA ASN A 148 -28.65 -7.17 16.87
C ASN A 148 -27.26 -6.61 16.50
N ARG A 149 -26.93 -6.55 15.21
CA ARG A 149 -25.64 -6.03 14.69
C ARG A 149 -24.43 -6.70 15.34
N THR A 150 -24.50 -8.01 15.58
CA THR A 150 -23.36 -8.77 16.11
C THR A 150 -22.64 -9.53 15.02
N LEU A 151 -21.32 -9.61 15.14
CA LEU A 151 -20.43 -10.34 14.23
C LEU A 151 -19.79 -11.53 14.95
N LYS A 152 -19.72 -12.67 14.26
CA LYS A 152 -19.01 -13.86 14.73
C LYS A 152 -18.14 -14.44 13.62
N HIS A 153 -17.05 -15.05 14.03
CA HIS A 153 -16.17 -15.80 13.14
C HIS A 153 -16.47 -17.29 13.24
N LYS A 154 -16.62 -17.94 12.09
CA LYS A 154 -16.65 -19.40 11.98
C LYS A 154 -15.40 -19.87 11.26
N LYS A 155 -14.53 -20.57 11.97
CA LYS A 155 -13.35 -21.21 11.38
C LYS A 155 -13.76 -22.43 10.54
N ILE A 156 -13.18 -22.53 9.35
CA ILE A 156 -13.22 -23.70 8.47
C ILE A 156 -11.97 -24.52 8.72
N ASN A 157 -12.13 -25.83 8.89
CA ASN A 157 -11.00 -26.75 8.83
C ASN A 157 -10.93 -27.36 7.42
N TYR A 158 -9.94 -26.95 6.64
CA TYR A 158 -9.71 -27.50 5.30
C TYR A 158 -9.06 -28.89 5.32
N ASN A 159 -8.67 -29.40 6.50
CA ASN A 159 -7.97 -30.67 6.68
C ASN A 159 -6.66 -30.73 5.86
N GLU A 160 -5.94 -29.61 5.77
CA GLU A 160 -4.68 -29.56 5.04
C GLU A 160 -3.62 -30.46 5.66
N ASN A 161 -2.84 -31.15 4.82
CA ASN A 161 -1.77 -32.06 5.21
C ASN A 161 -2.22 -33.16 6.21
N THR A 162 -3.39 -33.76 6.01
CA THR A 162 -3.94 -34.78 6.92
C THR A 162 -3.95 -36.20 6.34
N ILE A 163 -3.99 -36.35 5.01
CA ILE A 163 -4.21 -37.65 4.36
C ILE A 163 -2.92 -38.15 3.71
N PRO A 164 -2.34 -39.29 4.14
CA PRO A 164 -1.11 -39.83 3.55
C PRO A 164 -1.25 -40.11 2.04
N ILE A 165 -0.27 -39.66 1.25
CA ILE A 165 -0.28 -39.81 -0.22
C ILE A 165 -0.23 -41.27 -0.70
N ASP A 166 0.32 -42.19 0.11
CA ASP A 166 0.43 -43.63 -0.17
C ASP A 166 -0.73 -44.46 0.42
N SER A 167 -1.76 -43.78 0.92
CA SER A 167 -3.03 -44.40 1.33
C SER A 167 -4.01 -44.50 0.16
N LYS A 168 -5.00 -45.40 0.27
CA LYS A 168 -6.08 -45.51 -0.72
C LYS A 168 -6.83 -44.19 -0.90
N GLU A 169 -7.16 -43.53 0.22
CA GLU A 169 -7.86 -42.23 0.22
C GLU A 169 -7.01 -41.13 -0.45
N GLY A 170 -5.70 -41.10 -0.17
CA GLY A 170 -4.78 -40.15 -0.80
C GLY A 170 -4.73 -40.30 -2.32
N ILE A 171 -4.71 -41.53 -2.83
CA ILE A 171 -4.79 -41.81 -4.27
C ILE A 171 -6.14 -41.44 -4.87
N GLU A 172 -7.25 -41.74 -4.20
CA GLU A 172 -8.58 -41.35 -4.65
C GLU A 172 -8.74 -39.84 -4.75
N ILE A 173 -8.18 -39.08 -3.81
CA ILE A 173 -8.14 -37.62 -3.87
C ILE A 173 -7.35 -37.14 -5.09
N LEU A 174 -6.17 -37.73 -5.34
CA LEU A 174 -5.33 -37.36 -6.47
C LEU A 174 -6.03 -37.64 -7.81
N ASP A 175 -6.67 -38.80 -7.95
CA ASP A 175 -7.41 -39.19 -9.16
C ASP A 175 -8.64 -38.29 -9.39
N ASN A 176 -9.37 -37.95 -8.33
CA ASN A 176 -10.49 -37.01 -8.41
C ASN A 176 -10.03 -35.61 -8.81
N TRP A 177 -8.90 -35.14 -8.28
CA TRP A 177 -8.27 -33.89 -8.69
C TRP A 177 -7.90 -33.92 -10.18
N PHE A 178 -7.26 -34.99 -10.64
CA PHE A 178 -6.89 -35.18 -12.04
C PHE A 178 -8.11 -35.08 -12.98
N TYR A 179 -9.17 -35.83 -12.69
CA TYR A 179 -10.39 -35.83 -13.51
C TYR A 179 -11.14 -34.51 -13.47
N LYS A 180 -11.19 -33.83 -12.31
CA LYS A 180 -11.79 -32.50 -12.19
C LYS A 180 -11.15 -31.51 -13.17
N TRP A 181 -9.81 -31.43 -13.17
CA TRP A 181 -9.11 -30.44 -14.00
C TRP A 181 -9.13 -30.77 -15.49
N ILE A 182 -9.07 -32.05 -15.86
CA ILE A 182 -9.32 -32.47 -17.23
C ILE A 182 -10.73 -32.08 -17.69
N SER A 183 -11.75 -32.30 -16.85
CA SER A 183 -13.12 -31.91 -17.17
C SER A 183 -13.24 -30.40 -17.41
N ILE A 184 -12.57 -29.57 -16.58
CA ILE A 184 -12.53 -28.12 -16.75
C ILE A 184 -11.91 -27.72 -18.09
N PHE A 185 -10.73 -28.27 -18.46
CA PHE A 185 -10.11 -27.99 -19.75
C PHE A 185 -11.05 -28.32 -20.91
N ARG A 186 -11.69 -29.49 -20.87
CA ARG A 186 -12.61 -29.95 -21.91
C ARG A 186 -13.84 -29.06 -22.02
N LYS A 187 -14.50 -28.76 -20.89
CA LYS A 187 -15.68 -27.88 -20.84
C LYS A 187 -15.38 -26.49 -21.36
N LEU A 188 -14.19 -25.93 -21.06
CA LEU A 188 -13.76 -24.66 -21.61
C LEU A 188 -13.48 -24.75 -23.11
N LYS A 189 -12.78 -25.80 -23.54
CA LYS A 189 -12.48 -26.02 -24.96
C LYS A 189 -13.73 -26.17 -25.83
N MET A 190 -14.78 -26.79 -25.29
CA MET A 190 -16.09 -26.88 -25.97
C MET A 190 -16.74 -25.52 -26.19
N LYS A 191 -16.33 -24.49 -25.43
CA LYS A 191 -16.89 -23.14 -25.47
C LYS A 191 -15.99 -22.14 -26.18
N THR A 192 -14.67 -22.22 -25.98
CA THR A 192 -13.72 -21.24 -26.51
C THR A 192 -12.35 -21.82 -26.81
N ASN A 193 -11.60 -21.13 -27.67
CA ASN A 193 -10.18 -21.33 -27.93
C ASN A 193 -9.29 -20.35 -27.13
N ASP A 194 -9.89 -19.44 -26.37
CA ASP A 194 -9.21 -18.39 -25.59
C ASP A 194 -8.56 -18.94 -24.30
N LEU A 195 -7.78 -20.02 -24.46
CA LEU A 195 -7.01 -20.65 -23.40
C LEU A 195 -5.53 -20.32 -23.60
N LYS A 196 -4.89 -19.86 -22.53
CA LYS A 196 -3.44 -19.65 -22.47
C LYS A 196 -2.84 -20.51 -21.37
N ILE A 197 -1.87 -21.34 -21.71
CA ILE A 197 -1.23 -22.28 -20.79
C ILE A 197 0.26 -21.98 -20.73
N ASP A 198 0.76 -21.64 -19.54
CA ASP A 198 2.19 -21.44 -19.33
C ASP A 198 2.92 -22.78 -19.30
N LEU A 199 3.98 -22.92 -20.10
CA LEU A 199 4.86 -24.08 -20.14
C LEU A 199 6.32 -23.64 -19.95
N THR A 200 6.96 -24.19 -18.93
CA THR A 200 8.38 -23.94 -18.62
C THR A 200 9.08 -25.27 -18.34
N GLY A 201 10.39 -25.24 -18.07
CA GLY A 201 11.16 -26.39 -17.62
C GLY A 201 10.89 -26.77 -16.15
N GLY A 202 10.08 -26.03 -15.40
CA GLY A 202 9.76 -26.33 -14.01
C GLY A 202 8.80 -27.51 -13.80
N PHE A 203 8.72 -27.99 -12.55
CA PHE A 203 7.75 -29.01 -12.15
C PHE A 203 6.31 -28.53 -12.30
N ASP A 204 6.03 -27.28 -11.89
CA ASP A 204 4.65 -26.81 -11.74
C ASP A 204 3.90 -26.65 -13.05
N SER A 205 4.51 -25.96 -14.01
CA SER A 205 3.93 -25.76 -15.34
C SER A 205 3.77 -27.11 -16.06
N ARG A 206 4.70 -28.05 -15.86
CA ARG A 206 4.60 -29.40 -16.41
C ARG A 206 3.50 -30.24 -15.79
N ILE A 207 3.18 -30.09 -14.51
CA ILE A 207 2.02 -30.76 -13.91
C ILE A 207 0.74 -30.28 -14.59
N VAL A 208 0.59 -28.96 -14.78
CA VAL A 208 -0.55 -28.40 -15.51
C VAL A 208 -0.60 -28.91 -16.94
N PHE A 209 0.56 -29.01 -17.60
CA PHE A 209 0.66 -29.57 -18.94
C PHE A 209 0.31 -31.06 -19.01
N ALA A 210 0.67 -31.85 -17.99
CA ALA A 210 0.26 -33.26 -17.89
C ALA A 210 -1.27 -33.40 -17.86
N LEU A 211 -1.98 -32.51 -17.15
CA LEU A 211 -3.45 -32.47 -17.18
C LEU A 211 -3.98 -32.07 -18.55
N LEU A 212 -3.35 -31.08 -19.20
CA LEU A 212 -3.73 -30.63 -20.54
C LEU A 212 -3.60 -31.75 -21.58
N LEU A 213 -2.49 -32.48 -21.60
CA LEU A 213 -2.27 -33.63 -22.49
C LEU A 213 -3.38 -34.67 -22.34
N ASN A 214 -3.71 -35.01 -21.10
CA ASN A 214 -4.73 -36.01 -20.79
C ASN A 214 -6.17 -35.50 -20.97
N SER A 215 -6.37 -34.22 -21.31
CA SER A 215 -7.69 -33.67 -21.60
C SER A 215 -8.22 -34.03 -23.01
N ASN A 216 -7.35 -34.58 -23.86
CA ASN A 216 -7.62 -34.97 -25.24
C ASN A 216 -8.26 -33.84 -26.07
N ILE A 217 -7.64 -32.65 -26.04
CA ILE A 217 -8.05 -31.48 -26.82
C ILE A 217 -6.98 -31.09 -27.85
N ASP A 218 -7.39 -30.36 -28.89
CA ASP A 218 -6.45 -29.85 -29.89
C ASP A 218 -5.56 -28.72 -29.35
N LEU A 219 -4.30 -29.05 -29.12
CA LEU A 219 -3.27 -28.13 -28.62
C LEU A 219 -2.87 -27.06 -29.64
N ASN A 220 -3.10 -27.27 -30.94
CA ASN A 220 -2.77 -26.31 -32.00
C ASN A 220 -3.86 -25.25 -32.20
N LYS A 221 -4.91 -25.28 -31.37
CA LYS A 221 -6.03 -24.33 -31.38
C LYS A 221 -6.08 -23.46 -30.13
N ILE A 222 -5.11 -23.59 -29.24
CA ILE A 222 -4.97 -22.83 -28.00
C ILE A 222 -3.55 -22.27 -27.92
N ASN A 223 -3.29 -21.36 -26.97
CA ASN A 223 -1.97 -20.78 -26.82
C ASN A 223 -1.18 -21.46 -25.69
N ILE A 224 -0.23 -22.33 -26.04
CA ILE A 224 0.75 -22.84 -25.09
C ILE A 224 1.97 -21.91 -25.16
N TYR A 225 2.22 -21.20 -24.06
CA TYR A 225 3.11 -20.06 -23.99
C TYR A 225 4.37 -20.37 -23.16
N SER A 226 5.52 -19.96 -23.67
CA SER A 226 6.79 -19.95 -22.95
C SER A 226 7.55 -18.65 -23.24
N VAL A 227 8.09 -18.02 -22.20
CA VAL A 227 8.83 -16.75 -22.35
C VAL A 227 10.10 -17.00 -23.14
N ASN A 228 10.31 -16.22 -24.20
CA ASN A 228 11.50 -16.31 -25.05
C ASN A 228 12.34 -15.04 -24.90
N ASP A 229 13.12 -14.99 -23.82
CA ASP A 229 14.11 -13.94 -23.56
C ASP A 229 15.43 -14.56 -23.06
N GLU A 230 16.45 -13.73 -22.84
CA GLU A 230 17.76 -14.22 -22.37
C GLU A 230 17.71 -14.85 -20.99
N MET A 231 16.85 -14.35 -20.10
CA MET A 231 16.76 -14.79 -18.70
C MET A 231 16.04 -16.14 -18.58
N HIS A 232 15.13 -16.46 -19.50
CA HIS A 232 14.30 -17.67 -19.51
C HIS A 232 14.64 -18.62 -20.67
N ARG A 233 15.83 -18.49 -21.27
CA ARG A 233 16.25 -19.27 -22.44
C ARG A 233 16.15 -20.79 -22.21
N GLU A 234 16.61 -21.29 -21.07
CA GLU A 234 16.54 -22.72 -20.76
C GLU A 234 15.08 -23.22 -20.69
N ASP A 235 14.19 -22.45 -20.07
CA ASP A 235 12.76 -22.79 -19.99
C ASP A 235 12.14 -22.91 -21.38
N TYR A 236 12.46 -21.97 -22.28
CA TYR A 236 11.97 -21.98 -23.67
C TYR A 236 12.51 -23.18 -24.46
N GLU A 237 13.79 -23.52 -24.31
CA GLU A 237 14.41 -24.68 -24.96
C GLU A 237 13.74 -26.00 -24.52
N ILE A 238 13.52 -26.16 -23.21
CA ILE A 238 12.84 -27.35 -22.67
C ILE A 238 11.39 -27.41 -23.15
N ALA A 239 10.66 -26.29 -23.09
CA ALA A 239 9.30 -26.22 -23.61
C ALA A 239 9.25 -26.59 -25.10
N SER A 240 10.25 -26.20 -25.90
CA SER A 240 10.34 -26.51 -27.33
C SER A 240 10.56 -28.00 -27.59
N ILE A 241 11.32 -28.69 -26.73
CA ILE A 241 11.50 -30.14 -26.78
C ILE A 241 10.16 -30.84 -26.48
N ILE A 242 9.44 -30.39 -25.45
CA ILE A 242 8.10 -30.90 -25.11
C ILE A 242 7.15 -30.70 -26.30
N ALA A 243 7.16 -29.52 -26.91
CA ALA A 243 6.34 -29.19 -28.08
C ALA A 243 6.59 -30.12 -29.27
N LYS A 244 7.86 -30.42 -29.55
CA LYS A 244 8.24 -31.39 -30.59
C LYS A 244 7.77 -32.81 -30.25
N LYS A 245 7.91 -33.26 -29.00
CA LYS A 245 7.50 -34.61 -28.57
C LYS A 245 5.99 -34.84 -28.74
N TYR A 246 5.17 -33.84 -28.38
CA TYR A 246 3.70 -33.94 -28.41
C TYR A 246 3.05 -33.24 -29.62
N ASN A 247 3.83 -32.88 -30.64
CA ASN A 247 3.37 -32.35 -31.93
C ASN A 247 2.42 -31.13 -31.84
N PHE A 248 2.84 -30.11 -31.10
CA PHE A 248 2.13 -28.82 -31.06
C PHE A 248 3.07 -27.63 -31.24
N LYS A 249 2.52 -26.46 -31.54
CA LYS A 249 3.28 -25.21 -31.70
C LYS A 249 3.23 -24.36 -30.43
N LEU A 250 4.41 -23.91 -29.98
CA LEU A 250 4.51 -22.90 -28.93
C LEU A 250 4.21 -21.50 -29.44
N ASN A 251 3.78 -20.64 -28.51
CA ASN A 251 3.65 -19.20 -28.72
C ASN A 251 2.84 -18.84 -29.97
N MET A 252 1.80 -19.64 -30.25
CA MET A 252 0.91 -19.36 -31.36
C MET A 252 0.28 -17.96 -31.21
N PRO A 253 0.09 -17.23 -32.32
CA PRO A 253 -0.55 -15.91 -32.27
C PRO A 253 -1.91 -15.99 -31.58
N PHE A 254 -2.06 -15.21 -30.52
CA PHE A 254 -3.31 -15.11 -29.78
C PHE A 254 -4.06 -13.87 -30.25
N ILE A 255 -5.21 -14.04 -30.90
CA ILE A 255 -6.02 -12.91 -31.42
C ILE A 255 -6.65 -12.19 -30.23
N LYS A 256 -5.97 -11.18 -29.72
CA LYS A 256 -6.48 -10.34 -28.64
C LYS A 256 -7.53 -9.37 -29.17
N LYS A 257 -8.71 -9.41 -28.57
CA LYS A 257 -9.72 -8.35 -28.71
C LYS A 257 -9.72 -7.58 -27.40
N ASP A 258 -8.95 -6.51 -27.37
CA ASP A 258 -8.67 -5.75 -26.16
C ASP A 258 -9.38 -4.39 -26.22
N ILE A 259 -9.88 -3.96 -25.07
CA ILE A 259 -10.42 -2.63 -24.84
C ILE A 259 -9.36 -1.85 -24.08
N LYS A 260 -8.97 -0.68 -24.59
CA LYS A 260 -7.97 0.16 -23.93
C LYS A 260 -8.56 0.77 -22.65
N ILE A 261 -7.77 0.79 -21.59
CA ILE A 261 -8.11 1.52 -20.37
C ILE A 261 -7.67 2.97 -20.58
N ASN A 262 -8.57 3.83 -21.01
CA ASN A 262 -8.22 5.19 -21.46
C ASN A 262 -7.78 6.12 -20.30
N ASP A 263 -8.25 5.85 -19.09
CA ASP A 263 -7.97 6.65 -17.89
C ASP A 263 -6.90 5.99 -17.00
N ILE A 264 -5.84 6.73 -16.70
CA ILE A 264 -4.74 6.31 -15.82
C ILE A 264 -5.24 5.98 -14.41
N GLN A 265 -6.26 6.69 -13.93
CA GLN A 265 -6.83 6.48 -12.60
C GLN A 265 -7.50 5.10 -12.51
N ASN A 266 -8.23 4.67 -13.54
CA ASN A 266 -8.80 3.32 -13.61
C ASN A 266 -7.71 2.23 -13.57
N SER A 267 -6.60 2.41 -14.30
CA SER A 267 -5.47 1.47 -14.27
C SER A 267 -4.84 1.38 -12.88
N ILE A 268 -4.62 2.53 -12.23
CA ILE A 268 -4.10 2.60 -10.86
C ILE A 268 -5.09 1.98 -9.87
N ASN A 269 -6.38 2.26 -9.98
CA ASN A 269 -7.43 1.77 -9.09
C ASN A 269 -7.54 0.25 -9.10
N ILE A 270 -7.41 -0.40 -10.26
CA ILE A 270 -7.38 -1.88 -10.35
C ILE A 270 -6.30 -2.46 -9.46
N ILE A 271 -5.10 -1.86 -9.48
CA ILE A 271 -3.97 -2.35 -8.70
C ILE A 271 -4.07 -1.92 -7.25
N TYR A 272 -4.33 -0.64 -6.97
CA TYR A 272 -4.26 -0.08 -5.62
C TYR A 272 -5.35 -0.63 -4.72
N ASN A 273 -6.58 -0.80 -5.22
CA ASN A 273 -7.67 -1.36 -4.42
C ASN A 273 -7.40 -2.81 -4.00
N VAL A 274 -6.57 -3.54 -4.76
CA VAL A 274 -6.26 -4.95 -4.49
C VAL A 274 -4.96 -5.12 -3.70
N LYS A 275 -3.91 -4.39 -4.07
CA LYS A 275 -2.51 -4.69 -3.69
C LYS A 275 -1.84 -3.66 -2.76
N LEU A 276 -2.28 -2.39 -2.77
CA LEU A 276 -1.58 -1.34 -2.02
C LEU A 276 -1.63 -1.62 -0.51
N GLY A 277 -0.45 -1.59 0.13
CA GLY A 277 -0.25 -1.96 1.54
C GLY A 277 0.09 -3.43 1.78
N PHE A 278 0.02 -4.30 0.76
CA PHE A 278 0.27 -5.74 0.92
C PHE A 278 1.23 -6.33 -0.10
N HIS A 279 1.43 -5.70 -1.25
CA HIS A 279 2.32 -6.14 -2.32
C HIS A 279 3.11 -4.96 -2.88
N LYS A 280 4.28 -5.22 -3.46
CA LYS A 280 5.17 -4.18 -4.00
C LYS A 280 5.34 -4.21 -5.51
N TYR A 281 5.09 -5.35 -6.17
CA TYR A 281 5.20 -5.42 -7.64
C TYR A 281 3.85 -5.15 -8.28
N PHE A 282 3.78 -4.06 -9.03
CA PHE A 282 2.57 -3.53 -9.64
C PHE A 282 2.72 -3.54 -11.15
N ASP A 283 1.91 -4.38 -11.81
CA ASP A 283 1.82 -4.41 -13.26
C ASP A 283 0.52 -3.72 -13.65
N PHE A 284 0.58 -2.42 -13.92
CA PHE A 284 -0.60 -1.62 -14.22
C PHE A 284 -1.22 -2.02 -15.57
N PRO A 285 -2.49 -2.44 -15.60
CA PRO A 285 -3.10 -2.89 -16.84
C PRO A 285 -3.36 -1.73 -17.78
N LYS A 286 -3.06 -1.94 -19.07
CA LYS A 286 -3.33 -0.95 -20.14
C LYS A 286 -4.57 -1.33 -20.96
N THR A 287 -4.99 -2.58 -20.87
CA THR A 287 -6.13 -3.13 -21.60
C THR A 287 -6.95 -4.09 -20.74
N ILE A 288 -8.21 -4.29 -21.14
CA ILE A 288 -9.13 -5.31 -20.62
C ILE A 288 -9.54 -6.19 -21.81
N ASN A 289 -9.58 -7.52 -21.62
CA ASN A 289 -10.00 -8.41 -22.70
C ASN A 289 -11.52 -8.29 -22.91
N LYS A 290 -11.96 -8.18 -24.16
CA LYS A 290 -13.39 -8.12 -24.53
C LYS A 290 -14.11 -9.42 -24.19
N ASN A 291 -13.44 -10.55 -24.35
CA ASN A 291 -13.92 -11.87 -23.94
C ASN A 291 -13.02 -12.43 -22.83
N PRO A 292 -13.55 -13.30 -21.93
CA PRO A 292 -12.73 -13.95 -20.93
C PRO A 292 -11.61 -14.78 -21.57
N VAL A 293 -10.37 -14.57 -21.11
CA VAL A 293 -9.22 -15.42 -21.46
C VAL A 293 -8.86 -16.27 -20.26
N TYR A 294 -8.76 -17.59 -20.45
CA TYR A 294 -8.50 -18.55 -19.38
C TYR A 294 -7.01 -18.87 -19.31
N TYR A 295 -6.37 -18.45 -18.23
CA TYR A 295 -4.94 -18.63 -18.00
C TYR A 295 -4.70 -19.82 -17.07
N PHE A 296 -3.91 -20.79 -17.52
CA PHE A 296 -3.47 -21.92 -16.71
C PHE A 296 -1.97 -21.85 -16.49
N GLY A 297 -1.53 -22.02 -15.25
CA GLY A 297 -0.12 -22.02 -14.94
C GLY A 297 0.18 -22.66 -13.60
N GLY A 298 1.46 -22.88 -13.35
CA GLY A 298 1.99 -23.53 -12.15
C GLY A 298 2.02 -22.67 -10.88
N PHE A 299 1.38 -21.50 -10.88
CA PHE A 299 1.48 -20.56 -9.76
C PHE A 299 0.83 -21.15 -8.50
N GLY A 300 1.42 -20.84 -7.34
CA GLY A 300 1.01 -21.42 -6.07
C GLY A 300 1.53 -22.84 -5.80
N GLY A 301 2.22 -23.49 -6.75
CA GLY A 301 2.82 -24.82 -6.53
C GLY A 301 3.84 -24.88 -5.38
N GLU A 302 4.47 -23.75 -5.08
CA GLU A 302 5.35 -23.55 -3.92
C GLU A 302 4.67 -23.82 -2.58
N SER A 303 3.34 -23.67 -2.50
CA SER A 303 2.56 -23.96 -1.29
C SER A 303 2.37 -25.46 -1.03
N LEU A 304 2.55 -26.30 -2.05
CA LEU A 304 2.60 -27.76 -1.95
C LEU A 304 4.03 -28.28 -1.73
N ARG A 305 5.04 -27.50 -2.13
CA ARG A 305 6.44 -27.75 -1.81
C ARG A 305 6.79 -27.27 -0.40
N GLU A 306 7.91 -27.75 0.14
CA GLU A 306 8.53 -27.14 1.32
C GLU A 306 9.38 -25.92 0.89
N TYR A 307 8.76 -24.77 0.67
CA TYR A 307 9.49 -23.57 0.24
C TYR A 307 10.33 -22.95 1.37
N TRP A 308 9.73 -22.60 2.51
CA TRP A 308 10.45 -22.05 3.67
C TRP A 308 10.82 -23.14 4.68
N LYS A 309 11.97 -23.78 4.49
CA LYS A 309 12.49 -24.84 5.37
C LYS A 309 13.19 -24.34 6.64
N VAL A 310 12.86 -23.13 7.09
CA VAL A 310 13.58 -22.42 8.15
C VAL A 310 12.74 -22.30 9.42
N ARG A 311 13.39 -22.25 10.58
CA ARG A 311 12.70 -22.01 11.85
C ARG A 311 12.34 -20.52 11.96
N PRO A 312 11.30 -20.16 12.75
CA PRO A 312 10.92 -18.77 13.02
C PRO A 312 12.10 -17.85 13.36
N LYS A 313 13.01 -18.26 14.26
CA LYS A 313 14.20 -17.46 14.60
C LYS A 313 15.10 -17.11 13.40
N ASP A 314 15.28 -18.06 12.47
CA ASP A 314 16.17 -17.90 11.31
C ASP A 314 15.49 -17.04 10.24
N TYR A 315 14.18 -17.17 10.10
CA TYR A 315 13.37 -16.30 9.25
C TYR A 315 13.34 -14.85 9.76
N ILE A 316 13.16 -14.66 11.07
CA ILE A 316 13.26 -13.34 11.72
C ILE A 316 14.62 -12.72 11.45
N LYS A 317 15.70 -13.50 11.62
CA LYS A 317 17.06 -13.01 11.34
C LYS A 317 17.22 -12.59 9.88
N THR A 318 16.72 -13.37 8.94
CA THR A 318 16.75 -13.02 7.51
C THR A 318 16.02 -11.71 7.20
N CYS A 319 14.85 -11.51 7.79
CA CYS A 319 14.07 -10.28 7.60
C CYS A 319 14.71 -9.09 8.31
N LYS A 320 15.28 -9.30 9.52
CA LYS A 320 16.05 -8.31 10.27
C LYS A 320 17.25 -7.82 9.46
N ASP A 321 18.05 -8.74 8.93
CA ASP A 321 19.26 -8.42 8.18
C ASP A 321 18.91 -7.67 6.89
N ARG A 322 17.76 -7.97 6.28
CA ARG A 322 17.22 -7.19 5.15
C ARG A 322 16.81 -5.78 5.59
N ALA A 323 16.10 -5.64 6.71
CA ALA A 323 15.68 -4.33 7.24
C ALA A 323 16.87 -3.42 7.55
N ALA A 324 17.90 -3.96 8.20
CA ALA A 324 19.12 -3.22 8.55
C ALA A 324 19.88 -2.67 7.32
N LYS A 325 19.81 -3.35 6.15
CA LYS A 325 20.40 -2.82 4.90
C LYS A 325 19.74 -1.52 4.45
N TYR A 326 18.45 -1.36 4.72
CA TYR A 326 17.69 -0.15 4.40
C TYR A 326 17.90 0.93 5.46
N SER A 327 17.54 0.65 6.72
CA SER A 327 17.65 1.60 7.84
C SER A 327 17.49 0.86 9.18
N GLU A 328 18.20 1.31 10.21
CA GLU A 328 18.05 0.77 11.58
C GLU A 328 16.64 1.01 12.14
N GLU A 329 15.95 2.07 11.70
CA GLU A 329 14.58 2.39 12.14
C GLU A 329 13.56 1.29 11.79
N PHE A 330 13.88 0.41 10.83
CA PHE A 330 13.01 -0.68 10.41
C PHE A 330 13.23 -2.00 11.15
N VAL A 331 14.33 -2.13 11.90
CA VAL A 331 14.75 -3.39 12.50
C VAL A 331 13.78 -3.85 13.57
N ALA A 332 13.50 -3.02 14.57
CA ALA A 332 12.58 -3.37 15.66
C ALA A 332 11.14 -3.60 15.16
N PRO A 333 10.53 -2.72 14.33
CA PRO A 333 9.25 -2.97 13.68
C PRO A 333 9.15 -4.34 13.00
N THR A 334 10.15 -4.69 12.19
CA THR A 334 10.20 -5.95 11.45
C THR A 334 10.23 -7.17 12.37
N ILE A 335 10.99 -7.10 13.48
CA ILE A 335 11.04 -8.18 14.47
C ILE A 335 9.70 -8.30 15.19
N ASN A 336 9.12 -7.18 15.63
CA ASN A 336 7.87 -7.15 16.39
C ASN A 336 6.71 -7.78 15.60
N VAL A 337 6.52 -7.38 14.34
CA VAL A 337 5.42 -7.92 13.54
C VAL A 337 5.57 -9.41 13.26
N LEU A 338 6.80 -9.91 13.11
CA LEU A 338 7.05 -11.33 12.89
C LEU A 338 6.81 -12.14 14.17
N ILE A 339 7.28 -11.67 15.32
CA ILE A 339 7.00 -12.31 16.62
C ILE A 339 5.50 -12.38 16.85
N ASN A 340 4.77 -11.28 16.62
CA ASN A 340 3.32 -11.26 16.77
C ASN A 340 2.62 -12.20 15.78
N SER A 341 3.06 -12.20 14.52
CA SER A 341 2.51 -13.09 13.50
C SER A 341 2.72 -14.57 13.87
N PHE A 342 3.90 -14.96 14.34
CA PHE A 342 4.15 -16.33 14.77
C PHE A 342 3.36 -16.72 16.02
N LYS A 343 3.23 -15.82 17.01
CA LYS A 343 2.37 -16.06 18.18
C LYS A 343 0.90 -16.27 17.79
N GLN A 344 0.39 -15.45 16.87
CA GLN A 344 -0.99 -15.59 16.40
C GLN A 344 -1.17 -16.87 15.59
N LEU A 345 -0.23 -17.23 14.71
CA LEU A 345 -0.25 -18.50 13.98
C LEU A 345 -0.21 -19.71 14.93
N GLN A 346 0.61 -19.68 15.99
CA GLN A 346 0.63 -20.74 17.01
C GLN A 346 -0.74 -20.92 17.64
N LYS A 347 -1.37 -19.82 18.05
CA LYS A 347 -2.71 -19.82 18.65
C LYS A 347 -3.76 -20.34 17.68
N ASP A 348 -3.80 -19.79 16.47
CA ASP A 348 -4.83 -20.10 15.48
C ASP A 348 -4.74 -21.54 15.00
N PHE A 349 -3.54 -22.11 14.89
CA PHE A 349 -3.32 -23.47 14.38
C PHE A 349 -2.95 -24.49 15.46
N SER A 350 -3.01 -24.09 16.74
CA SER A 350 -2.72 -24.94 17.90
C SER A 350 -1.36 -25.64 17.80
N ILE A 351 -0.31 -24.87 17.50
CA ILE A 351 1.07 -25.36 17.39
C ILE A 351 1.78 -25.12 18.72
N GLU A 352 2.25 -26.20 19.36
CA GLU A 352 2.92 -26.15 20.67
C GLU A 352 4.37 -25.64 20.58
N ASP A 353 5.14 -26.10 19.59
CA ASP A 353 6.54 -25.69 19.41
C ASP A 353 6.65 -24.34 18.71
N GLU A 354 7.07 -23.31 19.46
CA GLU A 354 7.27 -21.95 18.97
C GLU A 354 8.36 -21.81 17.89
N GLN A 355 9.24 -22.81 17.74
CA GLN A 355 10.27 -22.87 16.71
C GLN A 355 9.95 -23.86 15.58
N SER A 356 8.72 -24.36 15.53
CA SER A 356 8.28 -25.29 14.49
C SER A 356 8.38 -24.66 13.10
N LYS A 357 8.96 -25.40 12.13
CA LYS A 357 8.98 -24.99 10.71
C LYS A 357 7.58 -24.86 10.11
N LYS A 358 6.57 -25.52 10.70
CA LYS A 358 5.18 -25.39 10.27
C LYS A 358 4.68 -23.94 10.36
N LEU A 359 5.22 -23.14 11.29
CA LEU A 359 4.85 -21.73 11.44
C LEU A 359 5.33 -20.88 10.26
N THR A 360 6.53 -21.13 9.73
CA THR A 360 7.02 -20.43 8.54
C THR A 360 6.28 -20.91 7.28
N GLU A 361 5.96 -22.20 7.16
CA GLU A 361 5.08 -22.69 6.08
C GLU A 361 3.69 -22.04 6.12
N LEU A 362 3.08 -21.91 7.30
CA LEU A 362 1.80 -21.24 7.45
C LEU A 362 1.91 -19.75 7.14
N LEU A 363 2.96 -19.07 7.58
CA LEU A 363 3.22 -17.68 7.21
C LEU A 363 3.34 -17.52 5.68
N TYR A 364 4.01 -18.47 5.00
CA TYR A 364 4.08 -18.47 3.54
C TYR A 364 2.67 -18.56 2.93
N LYS A 365 1.83 -19.50 3.38
CA LYS A 365 0.48 -19.70 2.84
C LYS A 365 -0.45 -18.51 3.13
N GLU A 366 -0.55 -18.12 4.40
CA GLU A 366 -1.47 -17.07 4.87
C GLU A 366 -1.06 -15.67 4.41
N VAL A 367 0.23 -15.44 4.16
CA VAL A 367 0.75 -14.11 3.82
C VAL A 367 1.30 -14.07 2.40
N ARG A 368 2.40 -14.77 2.11
CA ARG A 368 3.10 -14.61 0.81
C ARG A 368 2.27 -15.15 -0.36
N ASN A 369 1.78 -16.38 -0.29
CA ASN A 369 1.02 -17.03 -1.36
C ASN A 369 -0.28 -16.28 -1.65
N ARG A 370 -1.00 -15.89 -0.59
CA ARG A 370 -2.21 -15.07 -0.63
C ARG A 370 -1.96 -13.71 -1.29
N ASN A 371 -0.98 -12.95 -0.80
CA ASN A 371 -0.72 -11.59 -1.27
C ASN A 371 -0.01 -11.54 -2.62
N HIS A 372 0.81 -12.53 -2.95
CA HIS A 372 1.49 -12.61 -4.24
C HIS A 372 0.53 -13.20 -5.29
N PHE A 373 0.25 -14.50 -5.22
CA PHE A 373 -0.50 -15.18 -6.25
C PHE A 373 -2.00 -14.89 -6.20
N GLY A 374 -2.59 -14.81 -5.00
CA GLY A 374 -4.02 -14.54 -4.84
C GLY A 374 -4.40 -13.16 -5.37
N LYS A 375 -3.73 -12.10 -4.90
CA LYS A 375 -3.99 -10.73 -5.38
C LYS A 375 -3.64 -10.54 -6.86
N ILE A 376 -2.62 -11.23 -7.38
CA ILE A 376 -2.37 -11.25 -8.83
C ILE A 376 -3.57 -11.84 -9.58
N ALA A 377 -4.14 -12.95 -9.12
CA ALA A 377 -5.29 -13.57 -9.75
C ALA A 377 -6.52 -12.64 -9.74
N VAL A 378 -6.72 -11.85 -8.69
CA VAL A 378 -7.75 -10.80 -8.64
C VAL A 378 -7.48 -9.71 -9.69
N THR A 379 -6.25 -9.19 -9.80
CA THR A 379 -5.92 -8.18 -10.82
C THR A 379 -6.12 -8.70 -12.24
N TYR A 380 -5.89 -10.00 -12.48
CA TYR A 380 -6.18 -10.66 -13.76
C TYR A 380 -7.69 -10.71 -14.00
N TYR A 381 -8.48 -11.11 -13.01
CA TYR A 381 -9.94 -11.13 -13.11
C TYR A 381 -10.52 -9.74 -13.45
N LEU A 382 -10.00 -8.68 -12.84
CA LEU A 382 -10.38 -7.29 -13.14
C LEU A 382 -10.05 -6.83 -14.57
N THR A 383 -9.28 -7.61 -15.33
CA THR A 383 -8.98 -7.37 -16.76
C THR A 383 -9.56 -8.46 -17.68
N ASN A 384 -10.57 -9.18 -17.16
CA ASN A 384 -11.25 -10.28 -17.84
C ASN A 384 -10.31 -11.45 -18.19
N GLN A 385 -9.32 -11.69 -17.33
CA GLN A 385 -8.40 -12.83 -17.41
C GLN A 385 -8.66 -13.77 -16.22
N ILE A 386 -9.08 -14.99 -16.51
CA ILE A 386 -9.47 -15.97 -15.50
C ILE A 386 -8.27 -16.85 -15.20
N LYS A 387 -7.58 -16.55 -14.10
CA LYS A 387 -6.34 -17.24 -13.73
C LYS A 387 -6.63 -18.49 -12.89
N LEU A 388 -6.31 -19.66 -13.43
CA LEU A 388 -6.62 -20.99 -12.89
C LEU A 388 -5.33 -21.75 -12.55
N SER A 389 -5.25 -22.29 -11.35
CA SER A 389 -4.14 -23.14 -10.92
C SER A 389 -4.65 -24.44 -10.30
N PRO A 390 -4.41 -25.59 -10.96
CA PRO A 390 -4.63 -26.91 -10.36
C PRO A 390 -3.88 -27.13 -9.06
N LEU A 391 -2.78 -26.41 -8.82
CA LEU A 391 -1.95 -26.56 -7.63
C LEU A 391 -2.49 -25.79 -6.41
N LEU A 392 -3.49 -24.93 -6.60
CA LEU A 392 -4.23 -24.26 -5.52
C LEU A 392 -5.57 -24.92 -5.21
N ASP A 393 -5.84 -26.10 -5.79
CA ASP A 393 -7.04 -26.88 -5.51
C ASP A 393 -7.05 -27.35 -4.06
N TYR A 394 -8.10 -27.00 -3.30
CA TYR A 394 -8.13 -27.27 -1.87
C TYR A 394 -8.08 -28.78 -1.54
N ASN A 395 -8.56 -29.66 -2.43
CA ASN A 395 -8.50 -31.11 -2.21
C ASN A 395 -7.06 -31.61 -2.32
N LEU A 396 -6.27 -31.08 -3.24
CA LEU A 396 -4.86 -31.44 -3.39
C LEU A 396 -4.07 -31.08 -2.12
N HIS A 397 -4.43 -29.99 -1.45
CA HIS A 397 -3.82 -29.56 -0.19
C HIS A 397 -4.17 -30.42 1.04
N LYS A 398 -5.14 -31.32 0.94
CA LYS A 398 -5.44 -32.29 2.01
C LYS A 398 -4.36 -33.37 2.12
N ILE A 399 -3.66 -33.63 1.02
CA ILE A 399 -2.61 -34.64 0.94
C ILE A 399 -1.45 -34.23 1.85
N LYS A 400 -1.11 -35.08 2.80
CA LYS A 400 0.05 -34.96 3.68
C LYS A 400 1.32 -35.15 2.86
N LYS A 401 2.27 -34.24 3.06
CA LYS A 401 3.65 -34.40 2.61
C LYS A 401 4.24 -35.72 3.15
N SER A 402 4.97 -36.42 2.29
CA SER A 402 5.55 -37.71 2.66
C SER A 402 6.75 -37.52 3.58
N ASP A 403 6.85 -38.38 4.59
CA ASP A 403 8.03 -38.44 5.47
C ASP A 403 9.24 -39.08 4.74
N PHE A 404 9.02 -39.71 3.57
CA PHE A 404 10.07 -40.30 2.72
C PHE A 404 10.80 -39.26 1.85
N ASP A 405 10.04 -38.48 1.07
CA ASP A 405 10.55 -37.41 0.21
C ASP A 405 9.43 -36.39 -0.04
N GLU A 406 9.72 -35.11 0.15
CA GLU A 406 8.79 -34.00 -0.06
C GLU A 406 8.25 -33.90 -1.50
N ASN A 407 9.01 -34.40 -2.48
CA ASN A 407 8.65 -34.37 -3.89
C ASN A 407 7.86 -35.62 -4.32
N LEU A 408 7.49 -36.51 -3.39
CA LEU A 408 6.73 -37.73 -3.71
C LEU A 408 5.40 -37.41 -4.42
N LEU A 409 4.69 -36.35 -4.02
CA LEU A 409 3.46 -35.93 -4.71
C LEU A 409 3.72 -35.62 -6.19
N PHE A 410 4.79 -34.88 -6.49
CA PHE A 410 5.15 -34.50 -7.85
C PHE A 410 5.60 -35.72 -8.67
N ALA A 411 6.42 -36.60 -8.08
CA ALA A 411 6.82 -37.86 -8.71
C ALA A 411 5.62 -38.77 -9.01
N LEU A 412 4.66 -38.83 -8.09
CA LEU A 412 3.44 -39.62 -8.26
C LEU A 412 2.55 -39.06 -9.37
N ILE A 413 2.36 -37.74 -9.44
CA ILE A 413 1.61 -37.11 -10.53
C ILE A 413 2.23 -37.45 -11.90
N PHE A 414 3.55 -37.33 -12.05
CA PHE A 414 4.19 -37.65 -13.33
C PHE A 414 4.12 -39.15 -13.65
N THR A 415 4.54 -40.02 -12.73
CA THR A 415 4.53 -41.49 -12.96
C THR A 415 3.13 -42.08 -13.13
N ARG A 416 2.10 -41.42 -12.60
CA ARG A 416 0.72 -41.90 -12.69
C ARG A 416 -0.01 -41.41 -13.94
N TYR A 417 0.20 -40.15 -14.34
CA TYR A 417 -0.61 -39.52 -15.38
C TYR A 417 0.14 -39.20 -16.67
N CYS A 418 1.46 -39.00 -16.64
CA CYS A 418 2.25 -38.74 -17.84
C CYS A 418 3.74 -39.08 -17.62
N PRO A 419 4.11 -40.37 -17.54
CA PRO A 419 5.49 -40.78 -17.21
C PRO A 419 6.53 -40.24 -18.19
N GLU A 420 6.15 -40.09 -19.45
CA GLU A 420 6.98 -39.59 -20.55
C GLU A 420 7.53 -38.17 -20.34
N LEU A 421 6.94 -37.37 -19.44
CA LEU A 421 7.49 -36.06 -19.07
C LEU A 421 8.72 -36.14 -18.17
N LEU A 422 8.98 -37.29 -17.53
CA LEU A 422 10.18 -37.55 -16.73
C LEU A 422 11.41 -37.79 -17.61
N ASP A 423 11.23 -38.19 -18.88
CA ASP A 423 12.33 -38.41 -19.82
C ASP A 423 12.96 -37.10 -20.32
N ILE A 424 12.31 -35.96 -20.04
CA ILE A 424 12.75 -34.63 -20.47
C ILE A 424 13.37 -33.91 -19.25
N LYS A 425 14.60 -33.41 -19.40
CA LYS A 425 15.33 -32.71 -18.32
C LYS A 425 14.51 -31.57 -17.69
N PHE A 426 14.70 -31.31 -16.39
CA PHE A 426 14.15 -30.13 -15.71
C PHE A 426 15.08 -28.92 -15.79
N ASP A 427 14.51 -27.73 -15.59
CA ASP A 427 15.24 -26.47 -15.55
C ASP A 427 16.21 -26.43 -14.36
N ASN A 428 17.26 -25.62 -14.45
CA ASN A 428 18.14 -25.33 -13.31
C ASN A 428 18.70 -26.59 -12.62
N GLU A 429 19.05 -27.62 -13.41
CA GLU A 429 19.56 -28.92 -12.94
C GLU A 429 18.64 -29.67 -11.95
N LYS A 430 17.38 -29.25 -11.84
CA LYS A 430 16.41 -29.95 -10.98
C LYS A 430 16.22 -31.38 -11.46
N SER A 431 15.93 -32.27 -10.52
CA SER A 431 15.56 -33.64 -10.82
C SER A 431 14.75 -34.22 -9.66
N LEU A 432 14.00 -35.28 -9.96
CA LEU A 432 13.36 -36.09 -8.93
C LEU A 432 14.29 -37.25 -8.59
N ASN A 433 14.45 -37.56 -7.30
CA ASN A 433 15.26 -38.67 -6.85
C ASN A 433 14.75 -39.99 -7.46
N LYS A 434 15.66 -40.83 -7.95
CA LYS A 434 15.36 -42.14 -8.55
C LYS A 434 14.61 -43.05 -7.58
N ASP A 435 14.96 -43.03 -6.30
CA ASP A 435 14.27 -43.82 -5.27
C ASP A 435 12.84 -43.33 -5.06
N THR A 436 12.61 -42.02 -5.15
CA THR A 436 11.28 -41.40 -5.08
C THR A 436 10.41 -41.77 -6.27
N ILE A 437 10.98 -41.80 -7.48
CA ILE A 437 10.28 -42.31 -8.68
C ILE A 437 9.95 -43.80 -8.53
N LYS A 438 10.89 -44.61 -8.00
CA LYS A 438 10.65 -46.03 -7.75
C LYS A 438 9.52 -46.24 -6.75
N TYR A 439 9.51 -45.50 -5.65
CA TYR A 439 8.45 -45.59 -4.65
C TYR A 439 7.09 -45.15 -5.21
N ALA A 440 7.04 -44.07 -5.99
CA ALA A 440 5.82 -43.66 -6.69
C ALA A 440 5.27 -44.77 -7.60
N ASN A 441 6.14 -45.49 -8.32
CA ASN A 441 5.74 -46.64 -9.14
C ASN A 441 5.21 -47.82 -8.30
N GLU A 442 5.75 -48.07 -7.10
CA GLU A 442 5.24 -49.09 -6.19
C GLU A 442 3.83 -48.73 -5.69
N ILE A 443 3.59 -47.46 -5.37
CA ILE A 443 2.25 -46.96 -5.02
C ILE A 443 1.28 -47.15 -6.19
N ASN A 444 1.68 -46.82 -7.41
CA ASN A 444 0.84 -47.01 -8.61
C ASN A 444 0.52 -48.49 -8.89
N LYS A 445 1.45 -49.42 -8.60
CA LYS A 445 1.18 -50.87 -8.68
C LYS A 445 0.18 -51.32 -7.61
N LYS A 446 0.27 -50.76 -6.41
CA LYS A 446 -0.63 -51.07 -5.29
C LYS A 446 -2.05 -50.54 -5.54
N TYR A 447 -2.17 -49.36 -6.15
CA TYR A 447 -3.44 -48.72 -6.49
C TYR A 447 -3.47 -48.37 -7.99
N PRO A 448 -3.83 -49.33 -8.86
CA PRO A 448 -3.82 -49.14 -10.31
C PRO A 448 -4.68 -47.95 -10.75
N PHE A 449 -4.17 -47.18 -11.73
CA PHE A 449 -4.91 -46.11 -12.38
C PHE A 449 -5.44 -46.59 -13.73
N ASN A 450 -6.73 -46.37 -13.98
CA ASN A 450 -7.32 -46.56 -15.30
C ASN A 450 -7.72 -45.19 -15.83
N ILE A 451 -7.03 -44.74 -16.88
CA ILE A 451 -7.40 -43.52 -17.58
C ILE A 451 -8.69 -43.76 -18.37
N LYS A 452 -9.63 -42.81 -18.29
CA LYS A 452 -10.85 -42.86 -19.10
C LYS A 452 -10.52 -42.55 -20.55
N ASP A 453 -11.11 -43.31 -21.47
CA ASP A 453 -11.12 -42.96 -22.89
C ASP A 453 -12.02 -41.73 -23.09
N LEU A 454 -11.41 -40.61 -23.46
CA LEU A 454 -12.11 -39.34 -23.67
C LEU A 454 -12.20 -39.03 -25.16
N THR A 455 -13.33 -38.50 -25.61
CA THR A 455 -13.50 -38.05 -26.99
C THR A 455 -12.60 -36.85 -27.31
N TYR A 456 -12.03 -36.81 -28.52
CA TYR A 456 -11.20 -35.70 -28.96
C TYR A 456 -12.03 -34.45 -29.24
N ILE A 457 -11.54 -33.28 -28.80
CA ILE A 457 -12.22 -31.98 -29.01
C ILE A 457 -11.28 -31.03 -29.79
N SER A 458 -11.61 -30.77 -31.06
CA SER A 458 -10.82 -29.86 -31.91
C SER A 458 -11.29 -28.41 -31.83
N ASP A 459 -12.57 -28.16 -32.08
CA ASP A 459 -13.15 -26.82 -32.13
C ASP A 459 -14.29 -26.67 -31.11
N PRO A 460 -14.60 -25.42 -30.67
CA PRO A 460 -15.76 -25.15 -29.84
C PRO A 460 -17.05 -25.61 -30.51
N ILE A 461 -17.92 -26.25 -29.72
CA ILE A 461 -19.19 -26.85 -30.19
C ILE A 461 -20.38 -26.01 -29.71
N GLU A 462 -20.21 -25.25 -28.62
CA GLU A 462 -21.21 -24.36 -28.07
C GLU A 462 -20.94 -22.91 -28.51
N MET A 463 -21.97 -22.21 -29.02
CA MET A 463 -21.89 -20.76 -29.11
C MET A 463 -21.90 -20.20 -27.70
N ILE A 464 -20.81 -19.58 -27.27
CA ILE A 464 -20.80 -18.81 -26.03
C ILE A 464 -21.91 -17.76 -26.13
N ASN A 465 -22.83 -17.78 -25.16
CA ASN A 465 -23.59 -16.58 -24.84
C ASN A 465 -22.57 -15.51 -24.44
N LYS A 466 -22.15 -14.70 -25.42
CA LYS A 466 -21.27 -13.56 -25.22
C LYS A 466 -21.96 -12.65 -24.22
N ASN A 467 -21.50 -12.64 -22.98
CA ASN A 467 -21.77 -11.64 -21.94
C ASN A 467 -20.66 -11.80 -20.88
N ASN A 468 -20.15 -10.76 -20.23
CA ASN A 468 -20.90 -9.73 -19.50
C ASN A 468 -20.36 -8.30 -19.67
N ILE A 469 -19.33 -8.08 -20.50
CA ILE A 469 -18.63 -6.81 -20.55
C ILE A 469 -18.33 -6.44 -22.01
N VAL A 470 -19.25 -5.73 -22.64
CA VAL A 470 -19.05 -5.13 -23.97
C VAL A 470 -18.91 -3.63 -23.75
N PHE A 471 -17.68 -3.15 -23.67
CA PHE A 471 -17.42 -1.71 -23.68
C PHE A 471 -17.50 -1.19 -25.12
N SER A 472 -18.01 0.02 -25.30
CA SER A 472 -17.98 0.72 -26.59
C SER A 472 -16.54 1.05 -27.01
N GLU A 473 -16.24 0.93 -28.30
CA GLU A 473 -15.01 1.45 -28.89
C GLU A 473 -15.15 2.97 -29.01
N GLU A 474 -14.50 3.72 -28.13
CA GLU A 474 -14.30 5.16 -28.33
C GLU A 474 -12.82 5.45 -28.59
N ASP A 475 -12.60 6.24 -29.63
CA ASP A 475 -11.28 6.73 -30.03
C ASP A 475 -10.76 7.81 -29.05
N TYR A 476 -9.43 7.99 -29.08
CA TYR A 476 -8.63 9.19 -28.78
C TYR A 476 -7.61 9.21 -27.59
N TYR A 477 -6.33 9.39 -28.01
CA TYR A 477 -5.14 10.17 -27.58
C TYR A 477 -4.48 10.17 -26.17
N ASN A 478 -3.14 10.10 -26.25
CA ASN A 478 -2.01 10.38 -25.32
C ASN A 478 -2.17 10.12 -23.82
N GLN A 479 -1.77 8.91 -23.43
CA GLN A 479 -1.70 8.44 -22.04
C GLN A 479 -0.28 8.61 -21.47
N ILE A 480 -0.17 9.26 -20.32
CA ILE A 480 0.99 9.08 -19.45
C ILE A 480 0.97 7.63 -18.96
N ASN A 481 2.10 6.94 -19.01
CA ASN A 481 2.22 5.57 -18.50
C ASN A 481 2.01 5.58 -16.97
N PRO A 482 1.16 4.71 -16.38
CA PRO A 482 0.98 4.63 -14.92
C PRO A 482 2.29 4.60 -14.13
N ASP A 483 3.29 3.84 -14.60
CA ASP A 483 4.61 3.77 -13.96
C ASP A 483 5.31 5.14 -13.95
N GLU A 484 5.31 5.82 -15.10
CA GLU A 484 5.91 7.15 -15.27
C GLU A 484 5.19 8.20 -14.41
N PHE A 485 3.86 8.13 -14.32
CA PHE A 485 3.09 9.00 -13.43
C PHE A 485 3.48 8.79 -11.96
N ILE A 486 3.57 7.55 -11.51
CA ILE A 486 3.94 7.24 -10.14
C ILE A 486 5.39 7.65 -9.83
N GLU A 487 6.30 7.44 -10.77
CA GLU A 487 7.68 7.91 -10.66
C GLU A 487 7.73 9.45 -10.56
N ASN A 488 7.01 10.16 -11.41
CA ASN A 488 6.93 11.63 -11.37
C ASN A 488 6.31 12.15 -10.05
N VAL A 489 5.30 11.47 -9.52
CA VAL A 489 4.74 11.79 -8.19
C VAL A 489 5.80 11.60 -7.12
N PHE A 490 6.50 10.48 -7.13
CA PHE A 490 7.56 10.19 -6.16
C PHE A 490 8.70 11.20 -6.22
N LEU A 491 9.14 11.58 -7.42
CA LEU A 491 10.22 12.55 -7.65
C LEU A 491 9.81 14.00 -7.39
N SER A 492 8.52 14.28 -7.15
CA SER A 492 8.04 15.64 -6.89
C SER A 492 8.56 16.18 -5.55
N ASN A 493 8.80 17.49 -5.49
CA ASN A 493 9.20 18.16 -4.24
C ASN A 493 8.18 17.96 -3.12
N ALA A 494 6.88 17.95 -3.46
CA ALA A 494 5.82 17.73 -2.48
C ALA A 494 5.92 16.34 -1.85
N PHE A 495 6.08 15.28 -2.67
CA PHE A 495 6.24 13.93 -2.14
C PHE A 495 7.51 13.81 -1.29
N LYS A 496 8.64 14.34 -1.78
CA LYS A 496 9.90 14.34 -1.03
C LYS A 496 9.74 14.98 0.35
N GLN A 497 9.16 16.18 0.41
CA GLN A 497 8.93 16.91 1.66
C GLN A 497 8.05 16.09 2.62
N THR A 498 6.93 15.54 2.14
CA THR A 498 6.06 14.68 2.96
C THR A 498 6.77 13.41 3.42
N PHE A 499 7.59 12.80 2.57
CA PHE A 499 8.36 11.61 2.93
C PHE A 499 9.39 11.93 4.02
N GLU A 500 10.11 13.04 3.90
CA GLU A 500 11.15 13.47 4.84
C GLU A 500 10.60 13.92 6.21
N MET A 501 9.30 14.19 6.32
CA MET A 501 8.62 14.40 7.62
C MET A 501 8.51 13.11 8.45
N HIS A 502 8.56 11.95 7.80
CA HIS A 502 8.34 10.65 8.44
C HIS A 502 9.55 9.70 8.37
N PHE A 503 10.47 9.96 7.43
CA PHE A 503 11.59 9.10 7.12
C PHE A 503 12.85 9.91 6.85
N SER A 504 14.02 9.28 6.99
CA SER A 504 15.29 9.96 6.71
C SER A 504 15.49 10.31 5.23
N SER A 505 16.10 11.47 4.94
CA SER A 505 16.55 11.84 3.58
C SER A 505 17.53 10.83 2.96
N ASN A 506 18.28 10.11 3.79
CA ASN A 506 19.16 9.02 3.35
C ASN A 506 18.36 7.86 2.75
N LEU A 507 17.25 7.48 3.38
CA LEU A 507 16.36 6.46 2.84
C LEU A 507 15.76 6.89 1.49
N TYR A 508 15.31 8.14 1.37
CA TYR A 508 14.80 8.67 0.10
C TYR A 508 15.83 8.57 -1.02
N SER A 509 17.09 8.95 -0.73
CA SER A 509 18.22 8.83 -1.67
C SER A 509 18.49 7.36 -2.08
N LYS A 510 18.41 6.41 -1.13
CA LYS A 510 18.54 4.98 -1.43
C LYS A 510 17.43 4.48 -2.36
N ILE A 511 16.19 4.93 -2.15
CA ILE A 511 15.06 4.56 -3.01
C ILE A 511 15.26 5.11 -4.43
N ILE A 512 15.69 6.36 -4.59
CA ILE A 512 16.03 6.92 -5.92
C ILE A 512 17.09 6.07 -6.61
N ASN A 513 18.15 5.69 -5.89
CA ASN A 513 19.20 4.85 -6.45
C ASN A 513 18.68 3.46 -6.88
N GLU A 514 17.72 2.87 -6.15
CA GLU A 514 17.06 1.64 -6.61
C GLU A 514 16.22 1.88 -7.87
N VAL A 515 15.43 2.94 -7.93
CA VAL A 515 14.60 3.28 -9.12
C VAL A 515 15.47 3.41 -10.38
N GLN A 516 16.63 4.05 -10.26
CA GLN A 516 17.54 4.28 -11.39
C GLN A 516 18.31 3.04 -11.86
N ASN A 517 18.64 2.12 -10.95
CA ASN A 517 19.57 1.03 -11.25
C ASN A 517 18.92 -0.36 -11.35
N LYS A 518 17.72 -0.53 -10.80
CA LYS A 518 17.05 -1.84 -10.74
C LYS A 518 16.31 -2.13 -12.03
N LYS A 519 16.71 -3.19 -12.74
CA LYS A 519 16.09 -3.57 -14.03
C LYS A 519 14.66 -4.09 -13.90
N PHE A 520 14.38 -4.83 -12.82
CA PHE A 520 13.08 -5.49 -12.63
C PHE A 520 12.33 -4.87 -11.46
N GLN A 521 11.12 -4.36 -11.73
CA GLN A 521 10.24 -3.71 -10.75
C GLN A 521 10.94 -2.56 -9.99
N PRO A 522 11.48 -1.54 -10.69
CA PRO A 522 12.22 -0.43 -10.07
C PRO A 522 11.39 0.37 -9.05
N LEU A 523 10.07 0.47 -9.27
CA LEU A 523 9.15 1.23 -8.42
C LEU A 523 8.70 0.46 -7.16
N SER A 524 9.24 -0.73 -6.87
CA SER A 524 8.77 -1.56 -5.75
C SER A 524 8.82 -0.86 -4.38
N LEU A 525 9.87 -0.07 -4.14
CA LEU A 525 10.00 0.70 -2.89
C LEU A 525 9.16 1.97 -2.92
N VAL A 526 8.99 2.58 -4.09
CA VAL A 526 8.10 3.74 -4.29
C VAL A 526 6.67 3.38 -3.91
N HIS A 527 6.16 2.23 -4.37
CA HIS A 527 4.82 1.76 -4.03
C HIS A 527 4.66 1.49 -2.52
N ALA A 528 5.71 0.99 -1.87
CA ALA A 528 5.70 0.79 -0.42
C ALA A 528 5.60 2.13 0.32
N SER A 529 6.38 3.13 -0.08
CA SER A 529 6.35 4.48 0.47
C SER A 529 5.00 5.16 0.26
N ILE A 530 4.42 5.04 -0.94
CA ILE A 530 3.07 5.55 -1.24
C ILE A 530 2.02 4.91 -0.33
N ALA A 531 2.08 3.59 -0.12
CA ALA A 531 1.16 2.90 0.78
C ALA A 531 1.24 3.48 2.19
N VAL A 532 2.44 3.58 2.76
CA VAL A 532 2.64 4.08 4.13
C VAL A 532 2.20 5.54 4.27
N LEU A 533 2.62 6.42 3.36
CA LEU A 533 2.24 7.83 3.40
C LEU A 533 0.74 8.05 3.19
N LYS A 534 0.08 7.25 2.33
CA LYS A 534 -1.39 7.31 2.17
C LYS A 534 -2.10 6.98 3.48
N ILE A 535 -1.61 5.98 4.22
CA ILE A 535 -2.18 5.60 5.52
C ILE A 535 -1.93 6.69 6.57
N ILE A 536 -0.71 7.22 6.65
CA ILE A 536 -0.39 8.33 7.57
C ILE A 536 -1.31 9.53 7.29
N ASN A 537 -1.48 9.90 6.02
CA ASN A 537 -2.35 11.02 5.64
C ASN A 537 -3.82 10.76 6.03
N ALA A 538 -4.32 9.54 5.83
CA ALA A 538 -5.69 9.18 6.24
C ALA A 538 -5.88 9.27 7.76
N VAL A 539 -4.90 8.84 8.55
CA VAL A 539 -4.92 8.94 10.01
C VAL A 539 -4.79 10.39 10.49
N ASN A 540 -3.95 11.21 9.85
CA ASN A 540 -3.83 12.63 10.20
C ASN A 540 -5.15 13.38 9.95
N TYR A 541 -5.75 13.17 8.78
CA TYR A 541 -7.08 13.72 8.48
C TYR A 541 -8.14 13.26 9.50
N ASN A 542 -8.11 11.98 9.88
CA ASN A 542 -9.01 11.44 10.90
C ASN A 542 -8.83 12.13 12.25
N ASN A 543 -7.58 12.30 12.70
CA ASN A 543 -7.26 12.96 13.96
C ASN A 543 -7.71 14.43 13.97
N GLU A 544 -7.49 15.17 12.88
CA GLU A 544 -7.99 16.54 12.74
C GLU A 544 -9.51 16.60 12.89
N LYS A 545 -10.22 15.67 12.22
CA LYS A 545 -11.69 15.61 12.24
C LYS A 545 -12.28 15.19 13.58
N PHE A 546 -11.67 14.22 14.27
CA PHE A 546 -12.19 13.64 15.51
C PHE A 546 -11.55 14.19 16.79
N SER A 547 -10.66 15.17 16.70
CA SER A 547 -10.16 15.91 17.85
C SER A 547 -11.33 16.58 18.61
N LYS A 548 -11.82 15.89 19.66
CA LYS A 548 -13.03 16.27 20.44
C LYS A 548 -12.75 17.36 21.48
N ASN A 549 -11.54 17.89 21.55
CA ASN A 549 -11.21 18.99 22.43
C ASN A 549 -10.98 20.24 21.58
N GLN A 550 -11.69 21.33 21.86
CA GLN A 550 -11.45 22.64 21.24
C GLN A 550 -10.02 23.17 21.46
N PHE A 551 -9.20 22.44 22.23
CA PHE A 551 -7.81 22.70 22.53
C PHE A 551 -6.85 21.55 22.16
N ASP A 552 -7.30 20.45 21.53
CA ASP A 552 -6.38 19.37 21.12
C ASP A 552 -5.48 19.79 19.95
N TRP A 553 -5.95 20.73 19.11
CA TRP A 553 -5.09 21.42 18.17
C TRP A 553 -3.94 22.16 18.87
N LEU A 554 -4.11 22.63 20.13
CA LEU A 554 -3.05 23.21 20.97
C LEU A 554 -2.05 22.17 21.50
N ASN A 555 -2.46 20.91 21.70
CA ASN A 555 -1.51 19.82 21.99
C ASN A 555 -0.60 19.53 20.80
N GLY A 556 -1.08 19.82 19.57
CA GLY A 556 -0.25 19.98 18.39
C GLY A 556 0.90 20.93 18.64
N PHE A 557 0.64 22.15 19.12
CA PHE A 557 1.67 23.17 19.44
C PHE A 557 2.66 22.72 20.54
N LEU A 558 2.23 21.91 21.51
CA LEU A 558 3.12 21.37 22.55
C LEU A 558 4.05 20.25 22.03
N LYS A 559 3.60 19.41 21.09
CA LYS A 559 4.46 18.42 20.40
C LYS A 559 5.34 19.08 19.34
N ILE A 560 4.80 20.10 18.68
CA ILE A 560 5.51 20.94 17.73
C ILE A 560 6.71 21.59 18.44
N LYS A 561 6.62 21.97 19.72
CA LYS A 561 7.76 22.48 20.53
C LYS A 561 9.00 21.58 20.62
N LYS A 562 8.94 20.31 20.20
CA LYS A 562 10.13 19.42 20.08
C LYS A 562 10.58 19.13 18.64
N PHE A 563 9.84 19.59 17.63
CA PHE A 563 10.16 19.42 16.21
C PHE A 563 10.14 20.75 15.42
N GLU A 564 9.92 21.89 16.09
CA GLU A 564 9.84 23.23 15.48
C GLU A 564 11.21 23.84 15.09
N ASP A 565 12.24 23.01 14.94
CA ASP A 565 13.45 23.35 14.18
C ASP A 565 13.41 22.57 12.85
N ASN A 566 12.51 22.98 11.95
CA ASN A 566 12.76 23.19 10.51
C ASN A 566 11.50 23.03 9.62
N GLN A 567 11.25 24.10 8.85
CA GLN A 567 10.53 24.14 7.56
C GLN A 567 8.99 24.13 7.57
N LEU A 568 8.42 25.31 7.82
CA LEU A 568 7.09 25.70 7.33
C LEU A 568 7.20 26.31 5.92
N ASN A 569 6.53 25.68 4.95
CA ASN A 569 5.98 26.26 3.70
C ASN A 569 6.78 27.39 3.01
N SER A 570 7.89 27.07 2.35
CA SER A 570 8.73 28.07 1.65
C SER A 570 7.94 29.01 0.72
N ASN A 571 6.96 28.55 -0.07
CA ASN A 571 6.32 29.46 -1.04
C ASN A 571 5.33 30.50 -0.47
N ILE A 572 4.78 30.31 0.73
CA ILE A 572 3.91 31.32 1.38
C ILE A 572 4.66 32.00 2.51
N LEU A 573 5.44 31.27 3.33
CA LEU A 573 6.29 31.88 4.34
C LEU A 573 7.34 32.79 3.68
N ASP A 574 8.01 32.43 2.58
CA ASP A 574 8.98 33.33 1.92
C ASP A 574 8.30 34.60 1.37
N LYS A 575 7.03 34.51 0.98
CA LYS A 575 6.24 35.68 0.52
C LYS A 575 5.75 36.53 1.69
N ILE A 576 5.57 35.95 2.87
CA ILE A 576 4.99 36.63 4.02
C ILE A 576 6.09 37.12 5.00
N ILE A 577 7.15 36.35 5.28
CA ILE A 577 8.32 36.68 6.12
C ILE A 577 8.93 38.05 5.81
N LYS A 578 8.94 38.48 4.53
CA LYS A 578 9.42 39.83 4.16
C LYS A 578 8.64 40.98 4.81
N TYR A 579 7.46 40.70 5.35
CA TYR A 579 6.60 41.64 6.06
C TYR A 579 6.66 41.47 7.59
N ASP A 580 7.41 40.47 8.08
CA ASP A 580 7.64 40.21 9.51
C ASP A 580 8.78 41.09 10.02
N ILE A 581 8.46 42.37 10.20
CA ILE A 581 9.46 43.38 10.55
C ILE A 581 8.95 44.19 11.73
N ALA A 582 9.61 44.01 12.86
CA ALA A 582 9.52 44.95 13.96
C ALA A 582 10.32 46.20 13.61
N ARG A 583 9.67 47.36 13.77
CA ARG A 583 10.27 48.67 13.60
C ARG A 583 10.35 49.39 14.93
N LEU A 584 11.52 49.94 15.21
CA LEU A 584 11.83 50.74 16.37
C LEU A 584 12.25 52.13 15.93
N ASP A 585 11.52 53.15 16.37
CA ASP A 585 11.91 54.54 16.18
C ASP A 585 12.51 55.08 17.50
N ILE A 586 13.80 55.40 17.52
CA ILE A 586 14.51 55.94 18.69
C ILE A 586 14.98 57.37 18.44
N LYS A 587 14.75 58.26 19.40
CA LYS A 587 15.28 59.64 19.37
C LYS A 587 15.53 60.17 20.77
N ASN A 588 16.74 60.65 21.04
CA ASN A 588 17.01 61.47 22.23
C ASN A 588 16.60 62.91 21.92
N LYS A 589 15.53 63.41 22.52
CA LYS A 589 15.00 64.75 22.25
C LYS A 589 15.58 65.78 23.22
N GLY A 590 16.07 66.90 22.69
CA GLY A 590 16.48 68.06 23.48
C GLY A 590 16.74 69.26 22.58
N ASN A 591 17.75 69.16 21.73
CA ASN A 591 18.07 70.12 20.68
C ASN A 591 18.74 69.40 19.50
N ARG A 592 19.10 70.14 18.45
CA ARG A 592 19.67 69.59 17.21
C ARG A 592 20.96 68.77 17.39
N ILE A 593 21.71 68.97 18.48
CA ILE A 593 22.93 68.20 18.78
C ILE A 593 22.66 66.93 19.61
N ASN A 594 21.44 66.72 20.12
CA ASN A 594 21.07 65.48 20.78
C ASN A 594 21.06 64.30 19.80
N ASN A 595 21.61 63.18 20.25
CA ASN A 595 21.81 62.01 19.40
C ASN A 595 21.89 60.73 20.26
N ILE A 596 21.88 59.58 19.61
CA ILE A 596 22.29 58.29 20.20
C ILE A 596 23.48 57.72 19.42
N ASN A 597 24.35 57.00 20.12
CA ASN A 597 25.42 56.22 19.51
C ASN A 597 25.18 54.73 19.79
N ILE A 598 24.83 53.97 18.76
CA ILE A 598 24.56 52.53 18.88
C ILE A 598 25.90 51.80 19.06
N ILE A 599 26.08 51.17 20.22
CA ILE A 599 27.28 50.42 20.60
C ILE A 599 27.22 48.99 20.06
N SER A 600 26.08 48.32 20.23
CA SER A 600 25.88 46.96 19.71
C SER A 600 24.42 46.68 19.44
N ILE A 601 24.18 45.80 18.47
CA ILE A 601 22.86 45.29 18.09
C ILE A 601 23.01 43.78 17.88
N SER A 602 22.13 42.97 18.48
CA SER A 602 22.25 41.50 18.40
C SER A 602 21.92 40.97 17.01
N ASP A 603 20.97 41.62 16.32
CA ASP A 603 20.62 41.28 14.94
C ASP A 603 21.53 42.04 13.96
N LYS A 604 22.53 41.32 13.43
CA LYS A 604 23.51 41.82 12.47
C LYS A 604 22.90 42.23 11.11
N PHE A 605 21.68 41.78 10.81
CA PHE A 605 20.99 42.09 9.56
C PHE A 605 19.99 43.26 9.72
N SER A 606 19.94 43.88 10.90
CA SER A 606 19.07 45.04 11.15
C SER A 606 19.35 46.18 10.19
N LYS A 607 18.30 46.78 9.64
CA LYS A 607 18.41 48.01 8.84
C LYS A 607 18.28 49.22 9.75
N ILE A 608 19.34 50.02 9.83
CA ILE A 608 19.36 51.26 10.62
C ILE A 608 19.35 52.45 9.66
N MET A 609 18.37 53.34 9.82
CA MET A 609 18.18 54.53 9.01
C MET A 609 18.07 55.76 9.89
N THR A 610 18.53 56.91 9.39
CA THR A 610 18.35 58.21 10.05
C THR A 610 17.65 59.15 9.07
N PRO A 611 16.33 59.00 8.88
CA PRO A 611 15.63 59.77 7.86
C PRO A 611 15.54 61.25 8.24
N ASP A 612 15.59 62.12 7.23
CA ASP A 612 15.57 63.59 7.42
C ASP A 612 14.32 64.06 8.17
N TRP A 613 13.16 63.45 7.88
CA TRP A 613 11.91 63.80 8.56
C TRP A 613 11.91 63.46 10.06
N PHE A 614 12.82 62.59 10.53
CA PHE A 614 12.93 62.21 11.94
C PHE A 614 14.14 62.86 12.63
N SER A 615 14.98 63.57 11.87
CA SER A 615 16.14 64.29 12.36
C SER A 615 15.91 65.79 12.19
N ASP A 616 15.46 66.44 13.25
CA ASP A 616 15.00 67.84 13.26
C ASP A 616 15.71 68.65 14.36
N ASP A 617 15.21 69.83 14.68
CA ASP A 617 15.79 70.72 15.69
C ASP A 617 15.72 70.18 17.12
N GLU A 618 15.01 69.07 17.37
CA GLU A 618 14.96 68.38 18.66
C GLU A 618 16.00 67.25 18.78
N GLY A 619 16.67 66.87 17.70
CA GLY A 619 17.75 65.87 17.71
C GLY A 619 17.68 64.87 16.55
N LYS A 620 18.64 63.96 16.51
CA LYS A 620 18.78 62.95 15.45
C LYS A 620 17.95 61.69 15.75
N GLY A 621 17.06 61.33 14.82
CA GLY A 621 16.19 60.16 14.93
C GLY A 621 16.73 58.94 14.20
N TYR A 622 16.50 57.76 14.77
CA TYR A 622 16.94 56.46 14.26
C TYR A 622 15.72 55.56 14.06
N VAL A 623 15.62 54.95 12.88
CA VAL A 623 14.66 53.91 12.55
C VAL A 623 15.42 52.61 12.41
N ILE A 624 15.08 51.61 13.21
CA ILE A 624 15.70 50.29 13.22
C ILE A 624 14.63 49.27 12.84
N GLU A 625 14.87 48.52 11.76
CA GLU A 625 14.02 47.43 11.31
C GLU A 625 14.75 46.09 11.53
N SER A 626 14.09 45.12 12.18
CA SER A 626 14.65 43.80 12.48
C SER A 626 13.68 42.67 12.15
N HIS A 627 14.26 41.54 11.73
CA HIS A 627 13.58 40.29 11.40
C HIS A 627 13.89 39.17 12.41
N ALA A 628 14.67 39.45 13.46
CA ALA A 628 15.23 38.41 14.31
C ALA A 628 14.27 37.90 15.40
N ASN A 629 13.04 38.43 15.49
CA ASN A 629 12.01 38.19 16.51
C ASN A 629 12.42 38.49 17.96
N LYS A 630 13.71 38.77 18.17
CA LYS A 630 14.34 39.24 19.39
C LYS A 630 15.51 40.13 19.03
N ILE A 631 15.58 41.31 19.66
CA ILE A 631 16.72 42.20 19.48
C ILE A 631 17.17 42.82 20.80
N ASN A 632 18.48 42.78 21.02
CA ASN A 632 19.16 43.47 22.09
C ASN A 632 19.96 44.62 21.49
N ILE A 633 19.67 45.84 21.91
CA ILE A 633 20.35 47.06 21.43
C ILE A 633 20.98 47.74 22.62
N LYS A 634 22.29 47.98 22.52
CA LYS A 634 23.02 48.81 23.47
C LYS A 634 23.40 50.11 22.79
N PHE A 635 22.99 51.24 23.35
CA PHE A 635 23.34 52.54 22.81
C PHE A 635 23.62 53.56 23.92
N LYS A 636 24.35 54.60 23.55
CA LYS A 636 24.75 55.70 24.43
C LYS A 636 24.00 56.97 24.03
N CYS A 637 23.30 57.60 24.96
CA CYS A 637 22.65 58.88 24.75
C CYS A 637 23.69 60.01 24.76
N LEU A 638 23.67 60.89 23.76
CA LEU A 638 24.54 62.07 23.68
C LEU A 638 23.71 63.32 24.01
N ASN A 639 24.20 64.09 24.97
CA ASN A 639 23.54 65.23 25.62
C ASN A 639 22.32 64.83 26.49
N ASP A 640 22.03 65.66 27.49
CA ASP A 640 20.83 65.53 28.33
C ASP A 640 19.57 65.70 27.47
N GLY A 641 18.55 64.87 27.70
CA GLY A 641 17.31 64.91 26.91
C GLY A 641 16.24 63.92 27.35
N GLU A 642 15.16 63.82 26.58
CA GLU A 642 14.10 62.82 26.71
C GLU A 642 14.25 61.77 25.61
N LEU A 643 14.68 60.57 25.98
CA LEU A 643 14.71 59.41 25.10
C LEU A 643 13.29 58.97 24.78
N ASN A 644 12.94 59.05 23.51
CA ASN A 644 11.68 58.59 22.94
C ASN A 644 11.93 57.31 22.14
N ILE A 645 11.17 56.26 22.47
CA ILE A 645 11.23 54.96 21.81
C ILE A 645 9.82 54.60 21.36
N SER A 646 9.61 54.35 20.06
CA SER A 646 8.32 53.87 19.55
C SER A 646 8.46 52.48 18.94
N LEU A 647 7.65 51.54 19.42
CA LEU A 647 7.53 50.19 18.88
C LEU A 647 6.40 50.16 17.84
N LYS A 648 6.70 49.73 16.62
CA LYS A 648 5.78 49.75 15.48
C LYS A 648 5.96 48.52 14.59
N SER A 649 4.96 48.25 13.76
CA SER A 649 5.18 47.47 12.53
C SER A 649 5.76 48.36 11.43
N LYS A 650 6.35 47.74 10.41
CA LYS A 650 6.86 48.45 9.23
C LYS A 650 5.73 49.16 8.47
N ASP A 651 6.00 50.36 7.97
CA ASP A 651 5.10 51.07 7.06
C ASP A 651 5.15 50.42 5.67
N ILE A 652 4.20 49.53 5.40
CA ILE A 652 4.03 48.86 4.11
C ILE A 652 2.76 49.39 3.48
N ARG A 653 2.83 49.76 2.20
CA ARG A 653 1.71 50.33 1.46
C ARG A 653 1.41 49.53 0.20
N ASP A 654 0.14 49.41 -0.13
CA ASP A 654 -0.33 48.79 -1.37
C ASP A 654 -0.11 49.70 -2.60
N LYS A 655 -0.49 49.20 -3.78
CA LYS A 655 -0.42 49.96 -5.05
C LYS A 655 -1.21 51.27 -5.07
N ASN A 656 -2.17 51.42 -4.15
CA ASN A 656 -3.01 52.62 -3.98
C ASN A 656 -2.50 53.52 -2.84
N ARG A 657 -1.29 53.27 -2.31
CA ARG A 657 -0.69 53.96 -1.15
C ARG A 657 -1.46 53.80 0.16
N LYS A 658 -2.37 52.83 0.26
CA LYS A 658 -3.06 52.49 1.52
C LYS A 658 -2.15 51.60 2.37
N HIS A 659 -2.10 51.83 3.67
CA HIS A 659 -1.34 50.97 4.58
C HIS A 659 -1.85 49.54 4.53
N PHE A 660 -0.92 48.60 4.41
CA PHE A 660 -1.18 47.18 4.53
C PHE A 660 -1.26 46.83 6.03
N PRO A 661 -2.35 46.20 6.50
CA PRO A 661 -2.65 46.09 7.93
C PRO A 661 -1.81 44.99 8.61
N ILE A 662 -0.53 45.26 8.86
CA ILE A 662 0.36 44.33 9.58
C ILE A 662 0.47 44.74 11.03
N PHE A 663 0.10 43.84 11.92
CA PHE A 663 0.23 44.00 13.35
C PHE A 663 1.38 43.15 13.88
N ILE A 664 2.18 43.71 14.79
CA ILE A 664 3.26 43.00 15.49
C ILE A 664 2.87 42.94 16.97
N ASP A 665 3.06 41.78 17.58
CA ASP A 665 2.76 41.56 19.00
C ASP A 665 4.05 41.54 19.81
N PHE A 666 4.39 42.66 20.46
CA PHE A 666 5.58 42.74 21.32
C PHE A 666 5.29 42.03 22.64
N THR A 667 5.98 40.92 22.87
CA THR A 667 5.83 40.10 24.08
C THR A 667 6.78 40.52 25.19
N LYS A 668 7.85 41.23 24.84
CA LYS A 668 8.86 41.67 25.81
C LYS A 668 9.42 43.02 25.41
N PHE A 669 9.53 43.91 26.38
CA PHE A 669 10.27 45.15 26.26
C PHE A 669 10.94 45.46 27.60
N ILE A 670 12.28 45.40 27.62
CA ILE A 670 13.09 45.67 28.82
C ILE A 670 14.04 46.83 28.53
N ILE A 671 14.17 47.75 29.47
CA ILE A 671 15.16 48.83 29.47
C ILE A 671 15.99 48.73 30.75
N ASN A 672 17.31 48.51 30.63
CA ASN A 672 18.23 48.41 31.77
C ASN A 672 17.73 47.44 32.85
N GLU A 673 17.33 46.23 32.46
CA GLU A 673 16.77 45.17 33.33
C GLU A 673 15.37 45.44 33.90
N GLU A 674 14.78 46.60 33.62
CA GLU A 674 13.39 46.92 33.99
C GLU A 674 12.41 46.48 32.89
N GLU A 675 11.46 45.62 33.25
CA GLU A 675 10.39 45.17 32.36
C GLU A 675 9.32 46.25 32.18
N ILE A 676 9.25 46.81 30.96
CA ILE A 676 8.35 47.90 30.59
C ILE A 676 6.97 47.36 30.18
N LEU A 677 6.92 46.24 29.47
CA LEU A 677 5.68 45.57 29.08
C LEU A 677 5.35 44.43 30.04
N LYS A 678 4.21 44.53 30.75
CA LYS A 678 3.70 43.48 31.66
C LYS A 678 2.80 42.46 30.96
N THR A 679 2.28 42.83 29.81
CA THR A 679 1.44 42.01 28.93
C THR A 679 1.86 42.28 27.50
N ASN A 680 1.54 41.36 26.59
CA ASN A 680 1.79 41.55 25.17
C ASN A 680 1.14 42.84 24.66
N GLU A 681 1.86 43.58 23.83
CA GLU A 681 1.39 44.84 23.23
C GLU A 681 1.31 44.72 21.71
N LEU A 682 0.08 44.82 21.21
CA LEU A 682 -0.24 44.75 19.80
C LEU A 682 -0.09 46.12 19.13
N VAL A 683 0.90 46.27 18.27
CA VAL A 683 1.20 47.54 17.59
C VAL A 683 1.01 47.47 16.07
N HIS A 684 0.75 48.62 15.47
CA HIS A 684 0.69 48.84 14.03
C HIS A 684 1.42 50.14 13.67
N CYS A 685 1.82 50.35 12.41
CA CYS A 685 2.57 51.54 11.98
C CYS A 685 1.90 52.87 12.39
N ASN A 686 0.55 52.88 12.44
CA ASN A 686 -0.26 54.04 12.84
C ASN A 686 -0.74 53.99 14.30
N LYS A 687 -0.49 52.89 15.02
CA LYS A 687 -0.86 52.72 16.43
C LYS A 687 0.36 52.18 17.20
N PRO A 688 1.37 53.05 17.44
CA PRO A 688 2.60 52.64 18.08
C PRO A 688 2.46 52.54 19.60
N TYR A 689 3.28 51.69 20.22
CA TYR A 689 3.57 51.81 21.65
C TYR A 689 4.71 52.82 21.83
N ILE A 690 4.56 53.80 22.74
CA ILE A 690 5.54 54.87 22.94
C ILE A 690 6.03 54.83 24.39
N TYR A 691 7.35 54.73 24.53
CA TYR A 691 8.06 54.83 25.79
C TYR A 691 8.92 56.09 25.83
N LYS A 692 8.98 56.72 27.00
CA LYS A 692 9.73 57.95 27.25
C LYS A 692 10.55 57.82 28.53
N LYS A 693 11.79 58.30 28.50
CA LYS A 693 12.67 58.34 29.67
C LYS A 693 13.57 59.57 29.62
N ILE A 694 13.68 60.28 30.74
CA ILE A 694 14.71 61.33 30.89
C ILE A 694 16.07 60.65 30.97
N VAL A 695 17.00 61.09 30.13
CA VAL A 695 18.36 60.53 30.05
C VAL A 695 19.42 61.60 30.22
N LYS A 696 20.56 61.21 30.79
CA LYS A 696 21.72 62.08 30.95
C LYS A 696 22.74 61.89 29.83
N ASN A 697 23.55 62.92 29.60
CA ASN A 697 24.65 62.85 28.66
C ASN A 697 25.55 61.65 29.02
N ASN A 698 25.87 60.86 28.00
CA ASN A 698 26.65 59.63 28.09
C ASN A 698 25.97 58.44 28.81
N GLU A 699 24.70 58.52 29.18
CA GLU A 699 23.95 57.40 29.74
C GLU A 699 23.87 56.24 28.73
N ILE A 700 24.12 55.02 29.21
CA ILE A 700 24.04 53.79 28.40
C ILE A 700 22.69 53.14 28.65
N ILE A 701 22.01 52.81 27.56
CA ILE A 701 20.74 52.10 27.55
C ILE A 701 20.96 50.72 26.93
N ASN A 702 20.57 49.69 27.68
CA ASN A 702 20.42 48.32 27.19
C ASN A 702 18.92 48.07 27.00
N LEU A 703 18.53 47.85 25.75
CA LEU A 703 17.16 47.58 25.35
C LEU A 703 17.07 46.12 24.90
N GLU A 704 16.13 45.36 25.44
CA GLU A 704 15.74 44.05 24.93
C GLU A 704 14.29 44.09 24.44
N LEU A 705 14.05 43.59 23.24
CA LEU A 705 12.73 43.41 22.68
C LEU A 705 12.55 41.97 22.21
N GLU A 706 11.36 41.42 22.42
CA GLU A 706 10.90 40.18 21.79
C GLU A 706 9.48 40.42 21.25
N TRP A 707 9.19 39.84 20.10
CA TRP A 707 7.87 39.91 19.49
C TRP A 707 7.52 38.61 18.78
N LEU A 708 6.23 38.35 18.64
CA LEU A 708 5.73 37.24 17.84
C LEU A 708 5.55 37.66 16.38
N PRO A 709 5.88 36.77 15.44
CA PRO A 709 5.58 36.98 14.02
C PRO A 709 4.06 36.88 13.79
N PHE A 710 3.54 37.60 12.80
CA PHE A 710 2.14 37.59 12.28
C PHE A 710 1.04 37.11 13.24
N ASN A 711 0.15 38.01 13.65
CA ASN A 711 -1.06 37.64 14.39
C ASN A 711 -2.33 37.65 13.53
N SER A 712 -3.40 37.05 14.06
CA SER A 712 -4.73 36.93 13.45
C SER A 712 -5.43 38.26 13.13
N ASN A 713 -4.96 39.39 13.67
CA ASN A 713 -5.47 40.72 13.33
C ASN A 713 -4.88 41.27 12.02
N SER A 714 -3.85 40.62 11.47
CA SER A 714 -3.27 41.01 10.18
C SER A 714 -4.11 40.44 9.03
N LEU A 715 -4.77 41.31 8.25
CA LEU A 715 -5.61 40.90 7.12
C LEU A 715 -4.76 40.67 5.86
N TYR A 716 -4.78 39.44 5.34
CA TYR A 716 -4.24 39.11 4.02
C TYR A 716 -5.37 38.93 3.02
N GLU A 717 -5.52 39.88 2.10
CA GLU A 717 -6.23 39.62 0.84
C GLU A 717 -5.22 39.11 -0.18
N ILE A 718 -5.25 37.80 -0.47
CA ILE A 718 -4.56 37.25 -1.63
C ILE A 718 -5.37 37.69 -2.86
N LYS A 719 -4.80 38.59 -3.67
CA LYS A 719 -5.26 38.80 -5.05
C LYS A 719 -4.35 38.07 -6.01
#